data_AF-A0A7N4NNZ2-F1
#
_entry.id   AF-A0A7N4NNZ2-F1
#
_cell.length_a   1.000
_cell.length_b   1.000
_cell.length_c   1.000
_cell.angle_alpha   90.00
_cell.angle_beta   90.00
_cell.angle_gamma   90.00
#
_symmetry.space_group_name_H-M   'P 1'
#
loop_
_entity.id
_entity.type
_entity.pdbx_description
1 polymer ?
#
loop_
_entity_poly.entity_id
_entity_poly.type
_entity_poly.pdbx_seq_one_letter_code
_entity_poly.pdbx_strand_id
1 'polypeptide(L)'
;MQLLMRSQVLRGLCVSWTVYGSLGPRPRHLLARTFSRKWGDYEIPKEFNFASDVMDHWARMEKEGKRDPLPALWWVNDKGDEIKWNFQELGDLTRQTANVLTENCGLQRGDRLIIILPRIPELWLLSVGCMRTGLVLLPGTIQLTAKDILYRLQSSKAKGIVTYETLAPVVDSVASDCPQLKTKVLVSENSRDGWLHFKTLLKAASIDHTCVKTKVQDPLIIFFTSGTTGLPKMTLHSSGLALRSCLPSSRQILKLMSSDISWCLSDPGWILSFVGTMIEPWNAGACSFIRDMSQFNPETILKTLSKFPITCTIAASSVYRMLLQFNISSYKFPTLKHSAAGGEMLLPEEFEKWKKATGLNIHEIYGQSETGLTCAVSRGMKIKKGSMGKAIPPFEMQIIDDKGNILPPGTEGNIAIRIKPTRPIGLFSGYLDILLLRFNCQKKIHFAIMKILFQLQMFRFIWNPKFPRRYFHQGYQVLAPLNLSDFEAINRCERDLPENFNFAGDVLDRWAQLEQKGERPPNPALWWINDKGAEVKWNFRELGLLSRKVANALTKSCGLQRGERVAVILPRVPEWWLVNVACMRTGLIFMPGTIQLTAKDILYRLTASKAKCIVASDEAAPAVDSIVSNCPALKTKILVSENSRSGWLDFNELFKSASEEHNCVKTGSQEPMAIYFTSGTTGSPKMALHSQSSLGIGYTLCGRYWLDLKPSDIMWNMSDTGWVKAAIGSVFSTWLQGACVFVHRMTQFNTDIFLDTLNNYPITTLCSAPTVYRMLVQKDLKSCNFKTLRHCLTGGEPLNPEVREQWKSQTGLELYEGYGQTEVGIICANQKGNEIKPGSMGKGVPPYDVQIIDENCNILPPGKEGDIALRLKSTRPFSFFSEYVDNPSKTAATMRGNFYVTGDRGIMDSDGYFWFVGRADDVIISSGYRIGPFEVESALIEHPAVVESAVVSSPDPIRGEVVKAFVVLSALFKSANTEKLALELQNHVKKVTAPYKYPRKVEFVQELPKTITGKIKRNVLRDQEWGRA
;
A
#
# COMPACT_ATOMS: atom_id res chain seq x y z
N MET A 1 47.35 -49.06 2.50
CA MET A 1 45.95 -49.21 2.06
C MET A 1 45.67 -48.25 0.92
N GLN A 2 45.68 -48.80 -0.31
CA GLN A 2 44.89 -48.43 -1.50
C GLN A 2 44.90 -46.94 -1.92
N LEU A 3 45.99 -46.42 -2.52
CA LEU A 3 46.44 -46.50 -3.95
C LEU A 3 45.73 -45.46 -4.87
N LEU A 4 46.41 -44.42 -5.42
CA LEU A 4 47.37 -44.38 -6.56
C LEU A 4 46.67 -44.58 -7.95
N MET A 5 47.04 -44.00 -9.10
CA MET A 5 48.16 -43.12 -9.53
C MET A 5 47.83 -42.33 -10.84
N ARG A 6 48.55 -41.20 -11.04
CA ARG A 6 49.15 -40.59 -12.28
C ARG A 6 48.66 -40.84 -13.75
N SER A 7 48.70 -39.74 -14.50
CA SER A 7 49.33 -39.51 -15.86
C SER A 7 48.77 -39.99 -17.22
N GLN A 8 48.67 -39.00 -18.13
CA GLN A 8 49.14 -38.95 -19.55
C GLN A 8 48.39 -39.60 -20.75
N VAL A 9 48.00 -38.73 -21.71
CA VAL A 9 48.40 -38.71 -23.16
C VAL A 9 47.75 -39.65 -24.21
N LEU A 10 46.90 -39.04 -25.07
CA LEU A 10 46.76 -39.13 -26.56
C LEU A 10 46.39 -40.44 -27.33
N ARG A 11 45.60 -40.20 -28.41
CA ARG A 11 45.30 -41.05 -29.61
C ARG A 11 44.46 -42.32 -29.36
N GLY A 12 43.70 -42.85 -30.32
CA GLY A 12 43.33 -42.33 -31.66
C GLY A 12 42.67 -43.40 -32.57
N LEU A 13 41.59 -43.01 -33.26
CA LEU A 13 41.03 -43.52 -34.54
C LEU A 13 41.01 -45.03 -34.92
N CYS A 14 39.78 -45.47 -35.28
CA CYS A 14 39.42 -46.28 -36.45
C CYS A 14 39.47 -47.83 -36.47
N VAL A 15 38.72 -48.34 -37.48
CA VAL A 15 38.51 -49.71 -38.02
C VAL A 15 37.26 -50.41 -37.43
N SER A 16 36.07 -50.41 -38.06
CA SER A 16 35.62 -50.83 -39.41
C SER A 16 35.15 -52.30 -39.48
N TRP A 17 34.00 -52.52 -40.14
CA TRP A 17 33.62 -53.58 -41.12
C TRP A 17 32.11 -53.92 -41.01
N THR A 18 31.23 -53.46 -41.93
CA THR A 18 30.69 -54.12 -43.16
C THR A 18 29.70 -55.28 -42.84
N VAL A 19 28.45 -55.33 -43.32
CA VAL A 19 28.02 -55.86 -44.66
C VAL A 19 26.49 -55.66 -44.92
N TYR A 20 26.16 -55.17 -46.13
CA TYR A 20 24.96 -55.35 -47.01
C TYR A 20 23.48 -55.38 -46.53
N GLY A 21 22.60 -54.73 -47.31
CA GLY A 21 21.15 -54.99 -47.35
C GLY A 21 20.28 -53.93 -48.08
N SER A 22 19.63 -54.30 -49.17
CA SER A 22 18.71 -53.46 -50.00
C SER A 22 17.23 -53.72 -49.65
N LEU A 23 16.19 -52.96 -50.07
CA LEU A 23 16.02 -51.86 -51.04
C LEU A 23 14.69 -51.10 -50.71
N GLY A 24 14.44 -49.90 -51.27
CA GLY A 24 13.08 -49.33 -51.40
C GLY A 24 12.90 -47.85 -50.94
N PRO A 25 12.15 -47.01 -51.68
CA PRO A 25 12.05 -45.57 -51.39
C PRO A 25 10.99 -45.24 -50.34
N ARG A 26 11.26 -44.25 -49.48
CA ARG A 26 10.24 -43.55 -48.67
C ARG A 26 10.35 -42.03 -48.86
N PRO A 27 9.25 -41.27 -48.73
CA PRO A 27 9.19 -39.89 -49.22
C PRO A 27 10.14 -38.96 -48.47
N ARG A 28 10.82 -38.07 -49.20
CA ARG A 28 11.48 -36.90 -48.62
C ARG A 28 10.42 -35.95 -48.08
N HIS A 29 10.01 -36.12 -46.81
CA HIS A 29 9.46 -35.00 -46.07
C HIS A 29 10.56 -33.93 -45.97
N LEU A 30 10.37 -32.84 -46.73
CA LEU A 30 11.15 -31.62 -46.59
C LEU A 30 11.10 -31.19 -45.12
N LEU A 31 12.23 -31.32 -44.42
CA LEU A 31 12.46 -30.61 -43.18
C LEU A 31 12.37 -29.12 -43.50
N ALA A 32 11.22 -28.52 -43.20
CA ALA A 32 10.99 -27.09 -43.33
C ALA A 32 12.12 -26.37 -42.59
N ARG A 33 12.97 -25.67 -43.34
CA ARG A 33 14.09 -24.90 -42.77
C ARG A 33 13.49 -23.75 -41.98
N THR A 34 13.39 -23.93 -40.67
CA THR A 34 13.11 -22.85 -39.73
C THR A 34 14.09 -21.69 -39.96
N PHE A 35 13.59 -20.47 -39.79
CA PHE A 35 14.31 -19.22 -40.03
C PHE A 35 15.72 -19.21 -39.41
N SER A 36 16.75 -19.49 -40.21
CA SER A 36 18.14 -19.55 -39.74
C SER A 36 18.91 -18.29 -40.16
N ARG A 37 18.83 -17.24 -39.33
CA ARG A 37 19.68 -16.05 -39.47
C ARG A 37 20.51 -15.84 -38.20
N LYS A 38 21.76 -16.31 -38.27
CA LYS A 38 23.02 -15.70 -37.77
C LYS A 38 23.15 -15.14 -36.34
N TRP A 39 22.20 -15.27 -35.42
CA TRP A 39 22.37 -14.76 -34.04
C TRP A 39 22.22 -15.86 -32.99
N GLY A 40 23.31 -16.17 -32.28
CA GLY A 40 23.29 -16.93 -31.03
C GLY A 40 22.70 -16.13 -29.86
N ASP A 41 22.39 -16.79 -28.75
CA ASP A 41 21.74 -16.18 -27.57
C ASP A 41 22.50 -15.00 -26.92
N TYR A 42 23.76 -14.78 -27.32
CA TYR A 42 24.64 -13.69 -26.85
C TYR A 42 25.12 -12.75 -27.98
N GLU A 43 24.68 -12.97 -29.22
CA GLU A 43 25.07 -12.14 -30.37
C GLU A 43 24.03 -11.05 -30.62
N ILE A 44 24.42 -9.79 -30.40
CA ILE A 44 23.53 -8.64 -30.61
C ILE A 44 23.93 -7.93 -31.92
N PRO A 45 23.09 -7.94 -32.97
CA PRO A 45 23.35 -7.17 -34.18
C PRO A 45 23.38 -5.66 -33.91
N LYS A 46 24.10 -4.91 -34.76
CA LYS A 46 24.16 -3.44 -34.67
C LYS A 46 22.82 -2.77 -35.04
N GLU A 47 22.14 -3.32 -36.04
CA GLU A 47 20.84 -2.86 -36.55
C GLU A 47 19.84 -4.03 -36.46
N PHE A 48 18.61 -3.74 -36.04
CA PHE A 48 17.48 -4.67 -36.06
C PHE A 48 16.17 -3.90 -36.08
N ASN A 49 15.31 -4.17 -37.06
CA ASN A 49 13.94 -3.70 -37.11
C ASN A 49 13.00 -4.88 -37.40
N PHE A 50 12.09 -5.18 -36.48
CA PHE A 50 11.23 -6.36 -36.56
C PHE A 50 10.38 -6.40 -37.85
N ALA A 51 9.94 -5.24 -38.38
CA ALA A 51 9.18 -5.20 -39.63
C ALA A 51 10.01 -5.69 -40.83
N SER A 52 11.22 -5.16 -41.03
CA SER A 52 12.06 -5.53 -42.18
C SER A 52 12.87 -6.82 -41.99
N ASP A 53 13.31 -7.12 -40.77
CA ASP A 53 14.12 -8.31 -40.50
C ASP A 53 13.27 -9.58 -40.35
N VAL A 54 12.03 -9.49 -39.84
CA VAL A 54 11.15 -10.64 -39.60
C VAL A 54 9.99 -10.69 -40.59
N MET A 55 9.13 -9.66 -40.65
CA MET A 55 7.91 -9.73 -41.46
C MET A 55 8.20 -9.73 -42.96
N ASP A 56 9.04 -8.80 -43.44
CA ASP A 56 9.43 -8.74 -44.85
C ASP A 56 10.30 -9.95 -45.27
N HIS A 57 10.92 -10.64 -44.31
CA HIS A 57 11.54 -11.95 -44.58
C HIS A 57 10.48 -13.02 -44.86
N TRP A 58 9.43 -13.13 -44.03
CA TRP A 58 8.39 -14.13 -44.24
C TRP A 58 7.57 -13.86 -45.50
N ALA A 59 7.30 -12.59 -45.84
CA ALA A 59 6.69 -12.20 -47.11
C ALA A 59 7.53 -12.68 -48.31
N ARG A 60 8.86 -12.56 -48.24
CA ARG A 60 9.76 -13.11 -49.27
C ARG A 60 9.75 -14.64 -49.29
N MET A 61 9.80 -15.32 -48.14
CA MET A 61 9.77 -16.79 -48.08
C MET A 61 8.45 -17.36 -48.62
N GLU A 62 7.34 -16.66 -48.41
CA GLU A 62 6.03 -16.95 -48.99
C GLU A 62 6.04 -16.77 -50.52
N LYS A 63 6.55 -15.63 -51.02
CA LYS A 63 6.75 -15.40 -52.46
C LYS A 63 7.69 -16.41 -53.13
N GLU A 64 8.66 -16.95 -52.38
CA GLU A 64 9.57 -18.01 -52.82
C GLU A 64 8.98 -19.44 -52.70
N GLY A 65 7.73 -19.60 -52.21
CA GLY A 65 7.08 -20.91 -52.03
C GLY A 65 7.68 -21.77 -50.90
N LYS A 66 8.36 -21.14 -49.94
CA LYS A 66 9.12 -21.80 -48.85
C LYS A 66 8.43 -21.69 -47.47
N ARG A 67 7.18 -21.23 -47.43
CA ARG A 67 6.33 -21.13 -46.24
C ARG A 67 5.00 -21.83 -46.53
N ASP A 68 4.39 -22.44 -45.52
CA ASP A 68 3.04 -23.00 -45.59
C ASP A 68 2.00 -21.91 -45.94
N PRO A 69 0.94 -22.21 -46.72
CA PRO A 69 -0.06 -21.24 -47.19
C PRO A 69 -1.09 -20.86 -46.11
N LEU A 70 -0.63 -20.58 -44.89
CA LEU A 70 -1.47 -20.06 -43.81
C LEU A 70 -1.43 -18.53 -43.79
N PRO A 71 -2.50 -17.83 -43.36
CA PRO A 71 -2.42 -16.40 -43.07
C PRO A 71 -1.29 -16.06 -42.08
N ALA A 72 -0.77 -14.84 -42.14
CA ALA A 72 0.02 -14.23 -41.06
C ALA A 72 -0.90 -13.73 -39.94
N LEU A 73 -2.07 -13.21 -40.31
CA LEU A 73 -3.12 -12.75 -39.40
C LEU A 73 -4.47 -13.30 -39.87
N TRP A 74 -5.24 -13.89 -38.95
CA TRP A 74 -6.62 -14.32 -39.16
C TRP A 74 -7.50 -13.72 -38.06
N TRP A 75 -8.33 -12.76 -38.44
CA TRP A 75 -9.29 -12.10 -37.55
C TRP A 75 -10.72 -12.57 -37.83
N VAL A 76 -11.52 -12.70 -36.78
CA VAL A 76 -12.95 -13.08 -36.86
C VAL A 76 -13.79 -12.25 -35.90
N ASN A 77 -14.93 -11.71 -36.34
CA ASN A 77 -15.83 -10.92 -35.52
C ASN A 77 -17.03 -11.69 -34.95
N ASP A 78 -17.87 -11.01 -34.15
CA ASP A 78 -19.05 -11.61 -33.53
C ASP A 78 -20.17 -12.03 -34.50
N LYS A 79 -20.20 -11.49 -35.73
CA LYS A 79 -21.11 -11.92 -36.81
C LYS A 79 -20.58 -13.13 -37.59
N GLY A 80 -19.29 -13.45 -37.46
CA GLY A 80 -18.61 -14.50 -38.21
C GLY A 80 -17.89 -14.02 -39.47
N ASP A 81 -17.82 -12.70 -39.70
CA ASP A 81 -17.00 -12.13 -40.78
C ASP A 81 -15.52 -12.42 -40.50
N GLU A 82 -14.77 -12.81 -41.53
CA GLU A 82 -13.36 -13.18 -41.41
C GLU A 82 -12.47 -12.25 -42.26
N ILE A 83 -11.33 -11.84 -41.69
CA ILE A 83 -10.23 -11.19 -42.42
C ILE A 83 -9.01 -12.11 -42.31
N LYS A 84 -8.40 -12.42 -43.45
CA LYS A 84 -7.16 -13.20 -43.56
C LYS A 84 -6.17 -12.41 -44.38
N TRP A 85 -4.98 -12.18 -43.83
CA TRP A 85 -3.87 -11.57 -44.54
C TRP A 85 -2.65 -12.49 -44.46
N ASN A 86 -2.03 -12.76 -45.60
CA ASN A 86 -0.71 -13.39 -45.69
C ASN A 86 0.40 -12.37 -45.34
N PHE A 87 1.68 -12.78 -45.31
CA PHE A 87 2.75 -11.85 -44.93
C PHE A 87 3.03 -10.78 -45.99
N GLN A 88 2.71 -11.02 -47.26
CA GLN A 88 2.84 -10.03 -48.32
C GLN A 88 1.78 -8.93 -48.20
N GLU A 89 0.50 -9.30 -48.07
CA GLU A 89 -0.64 -8.38 -47.87
C GLU A 89 -0.46 -7.56 -46.58
N LEU A 90 -0.10 -8.22 -45.48
CA LEU A 90 0.24 -7.57 -44.22
C LEU A 90 1.48 -6.65 -44.36
N GLY A 91 2.43 -7.03 -45.22
CA GLY A 91 3.57 -6.21 -45.60
C GLY A 91 3.16 -4.92 -46.32
N ASP A 92 2.28 -5.02 -47.32
CA ASP A 92 1.75 -3.88 -48.08
C ASP A 92 0.93 -2.95 -47.17
N LEU A 93 -0.03 -3.48 -46.42
CA LEU A 93 -0.88 -2.71 -45.50
C LEU A 93 -0.08 -1.99 -44.39
N THR A 94 1.00 -2.62 -43.90
CA THR A 94 1.86 -1.98 -42.90
C THR A 94 2.78 -0.91 -43.49
N ARG A 95 3.15 -1.01 -44.78
CA ARG A 95 3.84 0.06 -45.52
C ARG A 95 2.91 1.25 -45.79
N GLN A 96 1.68 1.00 -46.22
CA GLN A 96 0.64 2.04 -46.32
C GLN A 96 0.39 2.72 -44.96
N THR A 97 0.28 1.94 -43.89
CA THR A 97 0.12 2.47 -42.52
C THR A 97 1.30 3.35 -42.11
N ALA A 98 2.54 2.94 -42.45
CA ALA A 98 3.72 3.73 -42.17
C ALA A 98 3.67 5.10 -42.88
N ASN A 99 3.27 5.12 -44.16
CA ASN A 99 3.09 6.35 -44.93
C ASN A 99 1.97 7.24 -44.34
N VAL A 100 0.83 6.68 -43.92
CA VAL A 100 -0.23 7.44 -43.21
C VAL A 100 0.31 8.10 -41.93
N LEU A 101 1.17 7.42 -41.18
CA LEU A 101 1.75 7.95 -39.94
C LEU A 101 2.79 9.06 -40.18
N THR A 102 3.56 9.01 -41.27
CA THR A 102 4.55 10.05 -41.58
C THR A 102 3.98 11.22 -42.39
N GLU A 103 3.21 10.92 -43.44
CA GLU A 103 2.78 11.91 -44.44
C GLU A 103 1.49 12.63 -44.01
N ASN A 104 0.47 11.88 -43.56
CA ASN A 104 -0.81 12.49 -43.14
C ASN A 104 -0.82 12.89 -41.67
N CYS A 105 -0.23 12.07 -40.79
CA CYS A 105 -0.22 12.35 -39.35
C CYS A 105 0.93 13.26 -38.90
N GLY A 106 1.93 13.50 -39.76
CA GLY A 106 3.08 14.37 -39.50
C GLY A 106 4.03 13.86 -38.40
N LEU A 107 3.99 12.57 -38.06
CA LEU A 107 4.80 12.00 -36.98
C LEU A 107 6.20 11.62 -37.49
N GLN A 108 7.23 11.88 -36.68
CA GLN A 108 8.63 11.66 -37.05
C GLN A 108 9.29 10.60 -36.15
N ARG A 109 10.37 9.95 -36.63
CA ARG A 109 11.13 8.95 -35.86
C ARG A 109 11.42 9.42 -34.43
N GLY A 110 11.08 8.59 -33.45
CA GLY A 110 11.22 8.89 -32.02
C GLY A 110 10.00 9.58 -31.38
N ASP A 111 9.03 10.05 -32.18
CA ASP A 111 7.76 10.53 -31.67
C ASP A 111 6.93 9.38 -31.08
N ARG A 112 6.05 9.76 -30.16
CA ARG A 112 5.30 8.85 -29.31
C ARG A 112 3.84 8.80 -29.75
N LEU A 113 3.36 7.61 -30.06
CA LEU A 113 2.00 7.35 -30.52
C LEU A 113 1.27 6.45 -29.52
N ILE A 114 0.24 6.97 -28.88
CA ILE A 114 -0.68 6.16 -28.07
C ILE A 114 -1.66 5.44 -29.00
N ILE A 115 -1.88 4.15 -28.79
CA ILE A 115 -2.86 3.35 -29.53
C ILE A 115 -3.82 2.68 -28.54
N ILE A 116 -5.10 3.04 -28.61
CA ILE A 116 -6.15 2.48 -27.76
C ILE A 116 -7.28 1.96 -28.65
N LEU A 117 -7.20 0.68 -29.03
CA LEU A 117 -8.14 0.03 -29.93
C LEU A 117 -8.60 -1.32 -29.35
N PRO A 118 -9.81 -1.79 -29.69
CA PRO A 118 -10.26 -3.15 -29.41
C PRO A 118 -9.43 -4.18 -30.22
N ARG A 119 -9.79 -5.47 -30.15
CA ARG A 119 -9.08 -6.55 -30.85
C ARG A 119 -9.42 -6.59 -32.35
N ILE A 120 -9.21 -5.48 -33.06
CA ILE A 120 -9.44 -5.30 -34.51
C ILE A 120 -8.12 -5.34 -35.29
N PRO A 121 -8.13 -5.62 -36.62
CA PRO A 121 -6.90 -5.81 -37.40
C PRO A 121 -5.98 -4.58 -37.43
N GLU A 122 -6.55 -3.36 -37.45
CA GLU A 122 -5.83 -2.10 -37.58
C GLU A 122 -4.85 -1.83 -36.42
N LEU A 123 -5.14 -2.35 -35.23
CA LEU A 123 -4.23 -2.33 -34.07
C LEU A 123 -2.84 -2.87 -34.41
N TRP A 124 -2.80 -3.97 -35.16
CA TRP A 124 -1.56 -4.64 -35.54
C TRP A 124 -0.88 -3.94 -36.72
N LEU A 125 -1.67 -3.42 -37.66
CA LEU A 125 -1.16 -2.57 -38.74
C LEU A 125 -0.42 -1.35 -38.21
N LEU A 126 -1.03 -0.62 -37.28
CA LEU A 126 -0.44 0.56 -36.65
C LEU A 126 0.76 0.20 -35.78
N SER A 127 0.71 -0.92 -35.06
CA SER A 127 1.84 -1.39 -34.24
C SER A 127 3.08 -1.64 -35.09
N VAL A 128 2.95 -2.25 -36.26
CA VAL A 128 4.06 -2.48 -37.21
C VAL A 128 4.42 -1.20 -37.97
N GLY A 129 3.44 -0.37 -38.32
CA GLY A 129 3.65 0.96 -38.92
C GLY A 129 4.56 1.83 -38.05
N CYS A 130 4.38 1.80 -36.72
CA CYS A 130 5.32 2.42 -35.77
C CYS A 130 6.75 1.86 -35.89
N MET A 131 6.91 0.55 -36.06
CA MET A 131 8.24 -0.07 -36.24
C MET A 131 8.89 0.35 -37.56
N ARG A 132 8.12 0.35 -38.66
CA ARG A 132 8.61 0.78 -39.99
C ARG A 132 9.08 2.23 -40.01
N THR A 133 8.42 3.11 -39.26
CA THR A 133 8.73 4.55 -39.15
C THR A 133 9.71 4.90 -38.02
N GLY A 134 9.92 3.99 -37.07
CA GLY A 134 10.71 4.23 -35.85
C GLY A 134 10.01 5.13 -34.84
N LEU A 135 8.67 5.11 -34.81
CA LEU A 135 7.86 5.70 -33.75
C LEU A 135 7.88 4.83 -32.49
N VAL A 136 7.78 5.47 -31.33
CA VAL A 136 7.68 4.79 -30.04
C VAL A 136 6.20 4.52 -29.76
N LEU A 137 5.83 3.24 -29.78
CA LEU A 137 4.47 2.77 -29.54
C LEU A 137 4.11 2.86 -28.05
N LEU A 138 2.89 3.27 -27.71
CA LEU A 138 2.32 3.19 -26.37
C LEU A 138 0.94 2.50 -26.44
N PRO A 139 0.85 1.18 -26.22
CA PRO A 139 -0.43 0.48 -26.25
C PRO A 139 -1.24 0.82 -25.01
N GLY A 140 -2.55 0.94 -25.17
CA GLY A 140 -3.51 1.13 -24.08
C GLY A 140 -4.72 0.22 -24.23
N THR A 141 -5.29 -0.19 -23.09
CA THR A 141 -6.55 -0.95 -23.05
C THR A 141 -7.74 -0.02 -23.34
N ILE A 142 -8.81 -0.56 -23.92
CA ILE A 142 -10.07 0.18 -24.15
C ILE A 142 -10.79 0.60 -22.85
N GLN A 143 -10.31 0.17 -21.68
CA GLN A 143 -10.88 0.49 -20.37
C GLN A 143 -10.34 1.80 -19.75
N LEU A 144 -9.47 2.53 -20.44
CA LEU A 144 -8.85 3.75 -19.91
C LEU A 144 -9.85 4.91 -19.81
N THR A 145 -9.91 5.56 -18.65
CA THR A 145 -10.75 6.75 -18.40
C THR A 145 -10.15 8.04 -18.99
N ALA A 146 -10.92 9.13 -18.99
CA ALA A 146 -10.41 10.47 -19.34
C ALA A 146 -9.13 10.83 -18.54
N LYS A 147 -9.14 10.61 -17.22
CA LYS A 147 -7.99 10.86 -16.33
C LYS A 147 -6.79 9.98 -16.68
N ASP A 148 -7.03 8.73 -17.06
CA ASP A 148 -5.99 7.79 -17.49
C ASP A 148 -5.33 8.18 -18.81
N ILE A 149 -6.14 8.64 -19.77
CA ILE A 149 -5.71 9.09 -21.09
C ILE A 149 -4.93 10.40 -20.95
N LEU A 150 -5.46 11.37 -20.19
CA LEU A 150 -4.80 12.63 -19.84
C LEU A 150 -3.41 12.38 -19.20
N TYR A 151 -3.35 11.54 -18.16
CA TYR A 151 -2.10 11.18 -17.50
C TYR A 151 -1.08 10.59 -18.46
N ARG A 152 -1.52 9.68 -19.35
CA ARG A 152 -0.65 9.01 -20.32
C ARG A 152 -0.17 9.97 -21.41
N LEU A 153 -1.04 10.81 -21.96
CA LEU A 153 -0.69 11.86 -22.92
C LEU A 153 0.33 12.84 -22.34
N GLN A 154 0.09 13.37 -21.14
CA GLN A 154 0.98 14.33 -20.49
C GLN A 154 2.33 13.73 -20.09
N SER A 155 2.33 12.57 -19.43
CA SER A 155 3.56 11.92 -18.95
C SER A 155 4.43 11.43 -20.11
N SER A 156 3.81 10.76 -21.09
CA SER A 156 4.54 10.31 -22.27
C SER A 156 4.88 11.43 -23.25
N LYS A 157 4.22 12.60 -23.18
CA LYS A 157 4.33 13.66 -24.19
C LYS A 157 4.07 13.12 -25.61
N ALA A 158 3.05 12.27 -25.74
CA ALA A 158 2.67 11.70 -27.03
C ALA A 158 2.21 12.80 -27.99
N LYS A 159 2.72 12.74 -29.24
CA LYS A 159 2.32 13.66 -30.31
C LYS A 159 1.08 13.17 -31.06
N GLY A 160 0.84 11.87 -31.05
CA GLY A 160 -0.34 11.27 -31.65
C GLY A 160 -1.10 10.37 -30.70
N ILE A 161 -2.41 10.27 -30.93
CA ILE A 161 -3.26 9.22 -30.35
C ILE A 161 -4.15 8.61 -31.44
N VAL A 162 -4.22 7.27 -31.46
CA VAL A 162 -5.15 6.51 -32.29
C VAL A 162 -6.19 5.85 -31.40
N THR A 163 -7.46 6.03 -31.71
CA THR A 163 -8.55 5.33 -31.00
C THR A 163 -9.76 5.07 -31.90
N TYR A 164 -10.83 4.54 -31.32
CA TYR A 164 -12.07 4.15 -31.97
C TYR A 164 -13.26 4.97 -31.45
N GLU A 165 -14.41 4.87 -32.12
CA GLU A 165 -15.59 5.71 -31.91
C GLU A 165 -15.97 5.96 -30.44
N THR A 166 -15.99 4.92 -29.61
CA THR A 166 -16.42 5.02 -28.20
C THR A 166 -15.48 5.85 -27.33
N LEU A 167 -14.17 5.86 -27.62
CA LEU A 167 -13.18 6.61 -26.83
C LEU A 167 -12.80 7.96 -27.44
N ALA A 168 -13.15 8.25 -28.70
CA ALA A 168 -12.87 9.55 -29.30
C ALA A 168 -13.44 10.74 -28.50
N PRO A 169 -14.69 10.71 -27.97
CA PRO A 169 -15.20 11.76 -27.07
C PRO A 169 -14.40 11.90 -25.76
N VAL A 170 -13.84 10.80 -25.25
CA VAL A 170 -13.05 10.75 -24.01
C VAL A 170 -11.64 11.33 -24.23
N VAL A 171 -11.11 11.21 -25.44
CA VAL A 171 -9.87 11.90 -25.86
C VAL A 171 -10.14 13.38 -26.10
N ASP A 172 -11.26 13.72 -26.75
CA ASP A 172 -11.64 15.11 -27.03
C ASP A 172 -11.77 15.94 -25.74
N SER A 173 -12.35 15.37 -24.67
CA SER A 173 -12.52 16.06 -23.38
C SER A 173 -11.23 16.31 -22.60
N VAL A 174 -10.08 15.78 -23.04
CA VAL A 174 -8.77 15.98 -22.39
C VAL A 174 -7.68 16.50 -23.34
N ALA A 175 -8.01 16.69 -24.63
CA ALA A 175 -7.06 17.09 -25.65
C ALA A 175 -6.52 18.53 -25.44
N SER A 176 -7.35 19.44 -24.92
CA SER A 176 -6.96 20.82 -24.55
C SER A 176 -5.79 20.87 -23.57
N ASP A 177 -5.77 19.92 -22.63
CA ASP A 177 -4.83 19.86 -21.52
C ASP A 177 -3.52 19.16 -21.90
N CYS A 178 -3.40 18.77 -23.17
CA CYS A 178 -2.31 17.98 -23.74
C CYS A 178 -1.60 18.75 -24.87
N PRO A 179 -0.86 19.85 -24.59
CA PRO A 179 -0.29 20.73 -25.63
C PRO A 179 0.73 20.06 -26.56
N GLN A 180 1.23 18.87 -26.20
CA GLN A 180 2.11 18.04 -27.03
C GLN A 180 1.34 17.19 -28.06
N LEU A 181 0.06 16.88 -27.81
CA LEU A 181 -0.78 16.14 -28.73
C LEU A 181 -1.07 17.02 -29.96
N LYS A 182 -0.68 16.56 -31.14
CA LYS A 182 -0.86 17.24 -32.43
C LYS A 182 -1.85 16.52 -33.33
N THR A 183 -1.88 15.19 -33.28
CA THR A 183 -2.66 14.39 -34.21
C THR A 183 -3.58 13.42 -33.48
N LYS A 184 -4.86 13.44 -33.83
CA LYS A 184 -5.88 12.50 -33.37
C LYS A 184 -6.34 11.66 -34.57
N VAL A 185 -6.24 10.34 -34.47
CA VAL A 185 -6.56 9.41 -35.56
C VAL A 185 -7.69 8.48 -35.12
N LEU A 186 -8.74 8.40 -35.94
CA LEU A 186 -9.93 7.61 -35.67
C LEU A 186 -9.94 6.36 -36.56
N VAL A 187 -10.08 5.19 -35.91
CA VAL A 187 -10.42 3.92 -36.55
C VAL A 187 -11.91 3.66 -36.30
N SER A 188 -12.73 4.00 -37.29
CA SER A 188 -14.18 3.81 -37.31
C SER A 188 -14.61 3.52 -38.76
N GLU A 189 -15.90 3.31 -38.99
CA GLU A 189 -16.49 3.44 -40.33
C GLU A 189 -16.93 4.89 -40.61
N ASN A 190 -17.10 5.69 -39.55
CA ASN A 190 -17.54 7.09 -39.61
C ASN A 190 -16.38 8.07 -39.46
N SER A 191 -16.46 9.20 -40.17
CA SER A 191 -15.60 10.35 -39.93
C SER A 191 -16.05 11.15 -38.70
N ARG A 192 -15.11 11.84 -38.03
CA ARG A 192 -15.37 12.73 -36.90
C ARG A 192 -14.58 14.03 -37.06
N ASP A 193 -15.21 15.17 -36.79
CA ASP A 193 -14.58 16.47 -36.96
C ASP A 193 -13.35 16.64 -36.07
N GLY A 194 -12.26 17.15 -36.64
CA GLY A 194 -10.97 17.28 -35.95
C GLY A 194 -10.21 15.96 -35.73
N TRP A 195 -10.58 14.88 -36.42
CA TRP A 195 -9.89 13.58 -36.40
C TRP A 195 -9.52 13.11 -37.82
N LEU A 196 -8.33 12.52 -37.98
CA LEU A 196 -7.92 11.86 -39.22
C LEU A 196 -8.57 10.48 -39.34
N HIS A 197 -9.27 10.21 -40.45
CA HIS A 197 -9.98 8.94 -40.65
C HIS A 197 -9.07 7.85 -41.22
N PHE A 198 -8.61 6.93 -40.36
CA PHE A 198 -7.54 5.98 -40.69
C PHE A 198 -7.87 5.09 -41.89
N LYS A 199 -9.09 4.53 -41.98
CA LYS A 199 -9.47 3.59 -43.04
C LYS A 199 -9.49 4.23 -44.43
N THR A 200 -9.83 5.52 -44.53
CA THR A 200 -9.79 6.26 -45.80
C THR A 200 -8.33 6.54 -46.20
N LEU A 201 -7.52 7.02 -45.26
CA LEU A 201 -6.11 7.33 -45.51
C LEU A 201 -5.31 6.07 -45.90
N LEU A 202 -5.56 4.94 -45.24
CA LEU A 202 -4.92 3.66 -45.54
C LEU A 202 -5.17 3.19 -46.98
N LYS A 203 -6.39 3.36 -47.49
CA LYS A 203 -6.76 3.03 -48.88
C LYS A 203 -6.10 3.94 -49.92
N ALA A 204 -5.79 5.19 -49.55
CA ALA A 204 -5.18 6.18 -50.45
C ALA A 204 -3.64 6.18 -50.41
N ALA A 205 -3.03 5.66 -49.35
CA ALA A 205 -1.58 5.64 -49.17
C ALA A 205 -0.86 4.66 -50.11
N SER A 206 0.35 5.03 -50.55
CA SER A 206 1.21 4.17 -51.35
C SER A 206 1.66 2.92 -50.57
N ILE A 207 1.81 1.80 -51.27
CA ILE A 207 2.45 0.58 -50.74
C ILE A 207 3.97 0.71 -50.68
N ASP A 208 4.58 1.69 -51.35
CA ASP A 208 6.02 1.91 -51.32
C ASP A 208 6.45 2.62 -50.03
N HIS A 209 7.31 1.99 -49.22
CA HIS A 209 7.85 2.58 -48.01
C HIS A 209 9.22 2.00 -47.66
N THR A 210 10.20 2.86 -47.37
CA THR A 210 11.54 2.44 -46.92
C THR A 210 11.57 2.34 -45.40
N CYS A 211 11.54 1.11 -44.87
CA CYS A 211 11.62 0.82 -43.44
C CYS A 211 12.88 1.44 -42.80
N VAL A 212 12.74 2.16 -41.68
CA VAL A 212 13.86 2.84 -41.03
C VAL A 212 14.82 1.86 -40.34
N LYS A 213 16.12 2.14 -40.47
CA LYS A 213 17.17 1.41 -39.75
C LYS A 213 17.22 1.82 -38.27
N THR A 214 16.87 0.90 -37.38
CA THR A 214 16.95 1.05 -35.93
C THR A 214 18.11 0.26 -35.33
N LYS A 215 18.79 0.84 -34.33
CA LYS A 215 19.71 0.09 -33.47
C LYS A 215 18.91 -0.76 -32.48
N VAL A 216 19.50 -1.83 -31.97
CA VAL A 216 18.86 -2.70 -30.96
C VAL A 216 18.47 -1.94 -29.68
N GLN A 217 19.20 -0.86 -29.35
CA GLN A 217 18.97 0.00 -28.19
C GLN A 217 18.02 1.17 -28.47
N ASP A 218 17.57 1.37 -29.72
CA ASP A 218 16.62 2.44 -30.04
C ASP A 218 15.25 2.16 -29.37
N PRO A 219 14.58 3.18 -28.81
CA PRO A 219 13.21 3.10 -28.31
C PRO A 219 12.24 2.44 -29.30
N LEU A 220 11.49 1.43 -28.83
CA LEU A 220 10.45 0.73 -29.60
C LEU A 220 9.06 0.97 -29.02
N ILE A 221 8.91 0.74 -27.71
CA ILE A 221 7.59 0.68 -27.07
C ILE A 221 7.68 1.09 -25.60
N ILE A 222 6.66 1.75 -25.07
CA ILE A 222 6.51 2.07 -23.66
C ILE A 222 5.23 1.40 -23.16
N PHE A 223 5.37 0.47 -22.22
CA PHE A 223 4.21 0.00 -21.45
C PHE A 223 4.03 0.88 -20.21
N PHE A 224 2.79 1.03 -19.76
CA PHE A 224 2.48 1.59 -18.45
C PHE A 224 2.26 0.44 -17.47
N THR A 225 2.95 0.46 -16.31
CA THR A 225 2.72 -0.54 -15.27
C THR A 225 1.31 -0.40 -14.67
N SER A 226 0.83 -1.41 -13.95
CA SER A 226 -0.51 -1.42 -13.34
C SER A 226 -0.77 -0.33 -12.28
N GLY A 227 0.27 0.35 -11.77
CA GLY A 227 0.11 1.32 -10.67
C GLY A 227 -0.05 0.69 -9.28
N THR A 228 0.28 -0.59 -9.09
CA THR A 228 0.22 -1.25 -7.77
C THR A 228 1.14 -0.64 -6.71
N THR A 229 2.00 0.31 -7.07
CA THR A 229 2.91 1.06 -6.18
C THR A 229 2.75 2.59 -6.30
N GLY A 230 1.65 3.08 -6.91
CA GLY A 230 1.38 4.51 -7.13
C GLY A 230 0.83 4.79 -8.53
N LEU A 231 1.29 5.87 -9.18
CA LEU A 231 0.92 6.11 -10.58
C LEU A 231 1.58 5.08 -11.52
N PRO A 232 0.90 4.66 -12.61
CA PRO A 232 1.46 3.82 -13.67
C PRO A 232 2.81 4.33 -14.19
N LYS A 233 3.88 3.54 -14.02
CA LYS A 233 5.25 3.92 -14.41
C LYS A 233 5.49 3.59 -15.88
N MET A 234 6.21 4.45 -16.61
CA MET A 234 6.52 4.22 -18.04
C MET A 234 7.73 3.30 -18.23
N THR A 235 7.52 2.01 -18.52
CA THR A 235 8.59 1.06 -18.84
C THR A 235 8.99 1.17 -20.31
N LEU A 236 10.07 1.91 -20.58
CA LEU A 236 10.60 2.05 -21.94
C LEU A 236 11.36 0.78 -22.33
N HIS A 237 10.95 0.16 -23.43
CA HIS A 237 11.66 -0.94 -24.10
C HIS A 237 12.28 -0.50 -25.42
N SER A 238 13.43 -1.09 -25.74
CA SER A 238 14.09 -0.92 -27.03
C SER A 238 13.75 -2.06 -28.00
N SER A 239 14.20 -1.96 -29.25
CA SER A 239 14.07 -3.03 -30.26
C SER A 239 14.60 -4.41 -29.80
N GLY A 240 15.47 -4.42 -28.79
CA GLY A 240 15.92 -5.62 -28.09
C GLY A 240 14.81 -6.50 -27.49
N LEU A 241 13.64 -5.93 -27.14
CA LEU A 241 12.49 -6.72 -26.67
C LEU A 241 11.99 -7.69 -27.76
N ALA A 242 11.89 -7.21 -29.00
CA ALA A 242 11.45 -8.02 -30.14
C ALA A 242 12.55 -8.99 -30.62
N LEU A 243 13.81 -8.51 -30.66
CA LEU A 243 14.96 -9.35 -31.02
C LEU A 243 15.17 -10.54 -30.07
N ARG A 244 14.85 -10.40 -28.78
CA ARG A 244 14.92 -11.48 -27.78
C ARG A 244 14.21 -12.75 -28.26
N SER A 245 13.01 -12.63 -28.83
CA SER A 245 12.22 -13.75 -29.32
C SER A 245 12.83 -14.43 -30.56
N CYS A 246 13.69 -13.73 -31.32
CA CYS A 246 14.44 -14.32 -32.42
C CYS A 246 15.59 -15.23 -31.95
N LEU A 247 16.01 -15.14 -30.68
CA LEU A 247 17.13 -15.91 -30.14
C LEU A 247 16.80 -17.41 -30.03
N PRO A 248 17.79 -18.32 -30.25
CA PRO A 248 17.57 -19.76 -30.25
C PRO A 248 16.88 -20.31 -29.00
N SER A 249 17.26 -19.84 -27.81
CA SER A 249 16.70 -20.28 -26.53
C SER A 249 15.25 -19.83 -26.31
N SER A 250 14.90 -18.59 -26.70
CA SER A 250 13.52 -18.08 -26.60
C SER A 250 12.57 -18.85 -27.53
N ARG A 251 13.03 -19.22 -28.73
CA ARG A 251 12.25 -20.08 -29.64
C ARG A 251 11.92 -21.47 -29.06
N GLN A 252 12.71 -21.97 -28.09
CA GLN A 252 12.43 -23.25 -27.42
C GLN A 252 11.27 -23.19 -26.41
N ILE A 253 10.78 -22.01 -26.04
CA ILE A 253 9.70 -21.84 -25.06
C ILE A 253 8.40 -22.42 -25.62
N LEU A 254 7.86 -21.76 -26.65
CA LEU A 254 6.59 -22.12 -27.28
C LEU A 254 6.74 -23.09 -28.46
N LYS A 255 7.96 -23.21 -29.05
CA LYS A 255 8.25 -24.06 -30.22
C LYS A 255 7.18 -23.94 -31.33
N LEU A 256 6.77 -22.71 -31.63
CA LEU A 256 5.84 -22.43 -32.72
C LEU A 256 6.52 -22.73 -34.07
N MET A 257 5.74 -23.27 -35.00
CA MET A 257 6.14 -23.56 -36.38
C MET A 257 5.35 -22.67 -37.36
N SER A 258 5.78 -22.58 -38.61
CA SER A 258 5.05 -21.87 -39.68
C SER A 258 3.62 -22.38 -39.89
N SER A 259 3.38 -23.64 -39.56
CA SER A 259 2.09 -24.34 -39.64
C SER A 259 1.22 -24.22 -38.37
N ASP A 260 1.64 -23.47 -37.35
CA ASP A 260 0.84 -23.22 -36.16
C ASP A 260 -0.12 -22.03 -36.34
N ILE A 261 -1.26 -22.11 -35.65
CA ILE A 261 -2.25 -21.05 -35.52
C ILE A 261 -2.35 -20.72 -34.03
N SER A 262 -1.79 -19.58 -33.64
CA SER A 262 -1.67 -19.15 -32.24
C SER A 262 -2.70 -18.09 -31.91
N TRP A 263 -3.45 -18.30 -30.82
CA TRP A 263 -4.38 -17.31 -30.29
C TRP A 263 -3.94 -16.84 -28.90
N CYS A 264 -3.62 -15.56 -28.78
CA CYS A 264 -3.42 -14.91 -27.49
C CYS A 264 -4.69 -14.18 -27.04
N LEU A 265 -5.14 -14.48 -25.82
CA LEU A 265 -6.39 -13.95 -25.25
C LEU A 265 -6.21 -12.62 -24.49
N SER A 266 -4.97 -12.25 -24.18
CA SER A 266 -4.60 -11.06 -23.41
C SER A 266 -5.05 -9.75 -24.07
N ASP A 267 -5.47 -8.77 -23.26
CA ASP A 267 -5.85 -7.44 -23.76
C ASP A 267 -4.63 -6.71 -24.39
N PRO A 268 -4.82 -6.03 -25.54
CA PRO A 268 -3.76 -5.32 -26.28
C PRO A 268 -2.86 -4.37 -25.48
N GLY A 269 -3.35 -3.78 -24.38
CA GLY A 269 -2.59 -2.85 -23.54
C GLY A 269 -1.42 -3.50 -22.79
N TRP A 270 -1.38 -4.83 -22.70
CA TRP A 270 -0.39 -5.57 -21.90
C TRP A 270 0.73 -6.17 -22.74
N ILE A 271 1.94 -6.21 -22.18
CA ILE A 271 3.13 -6.80 -22.79
C ILE A 271 2.93 -8.26 -23.24
N LEU A 272 2.11 -9.03 -22.52
CA LEU A 272 1.79 -10.42 -22.90
C LEU A 272 1.00 -10.50 -24.22
N SER A 273 0.15 -9.52 -24.53
CA SER A 273 -0.58 -9.49 -25.81
C SER A 273 0.33 -9.10 -26.97
N PHE A 274 1.22 -8.11 -26.76
CA PHE A 274 2.23 -7.72 -27.73
C PHE A 274 3.18 -8.89 -28.06
N VAL A 275 3.71 -9.57 -27.04
CA VAL A 275 4.62 -10.70 -27.23
C VAL A 275 3.89 -11.92 -27.79
N GLY A 276 2.74 -12.29 -27.21
CA GLY A 276 2.01 -13.52 -27.52
C GLY A 276 1.17 -13.48 -28.80
N THR A 277 0.66 -12.32 -29.22
CA THR A 277 -0.12 -12.19 -30.46
C THR A 277 0.76 -11.86 -31.67
N MET A 278 1.85 -11.12 -31.47
CA MET A 278 2.60 -10.52 -32.57
C MET A 278 4.04 -11.03 -32.65
N ILE A 279 4.84 -10.81 -31.60
CA ILE A 279 6.29 -11.06 -31.67
C ILE A 279 6.60 -12.56 -31.80
N GLU A 280 6.08 -13.42 -30.93
CA GLU A 280 6.39 -14.85 -30.94
C GLU A 280 5.81 -15.58 -32.19
N PRO A 281 4.52 -15.39 -32.59
CA PRO A 281 3.98 -16.06 -33.76
C PRO A 281 4.66 -15.65 -35.07
N TRP A 282 4.81 -14.34 -35.33
CA TRP A 282 5.40 -13.88 -36.59
C TRP A 282 6.91 -14.13 -36.67
N ASN A 283 7.64 -14.19 -35.55
CA ASN A 283 9.01 -14.70 -35.54
C ASN A 283 9.10 -16.17 -36.00
N ALA A 284 8.09 -16.99 -35.69
CA ALA A 284 8.00 -18.38 -36.16
C ALA A 284 7.40 -18.52 -37.58
N GLY A 285 6.87 -17.44 -38.16
CA GLY A 285 6.11 -17.48 -39.42
C GLY A 285 4.70 -18.07 -39.27
N ALA A 286 4.24 -18.23 -38.03
CA ALA A 286 2.94 -18.78 -37.66
C ALA A 286 1.80 -17.78 -37.91
N CYS A 287 0.57 -18.28 -37.94
CA CYS A 287 -0.63 -17.44 -38.02
C CYS A 287 -1.01 -16.90 -36.64
N SER A 288 -1.24 -15.59 -36.54
CA SER A 288 -1.86 -14.95 -35.39
C SER A 288 -3.38 -14.94 -35.55
N PHE A 289 -4.07 -15.79 -34.80
CA PHE A 289 -5.52 -15.82 -34.75
C PHE A 289 -6.04 -14.81 -33.72
N ILE A 290 -7.04 -14.02 -34.11
CA ILE A 290 -7.66 -12.99 -33.29
C ILE A 290 -9.18 -13.13 -33.39
N ARG A 291 -9.82 -13.23 -32.24
CA ARG A 291 -11.27 -13.14 -32.13
C ARG A 291 -11.61 -11.77 -31.55
N ASP A 292 -12.39 -10.98 -32.29
CA ASP A 292 -13.01 -9.80 -31.69
C ASP A 292 -14.09 -10.26 -30.69
N MET A 293 -14.11 -9.60 -29.54
CA MET A 293 -15.02 -9.87 -28.44
C MET A 293 -15.19 -8.58 -27.63
N SER A 294 -16.39 -8.01 -27.71
CA SER A 294 -16.76 -6.80 -26.94
C SER A 294 -16.70 -7.03 -25.43
N GLN A 295 -16.96 -8.26 -24.97
CA GLN A 295 -16.80 -8.71 -23.59
C GLN A 295 -16.11 -10.08 -23.54
N PHE A 296 -15.34 -10.34 -22.49
CA PHE A 296 -14.60 -11.59 -22.36
C PHE A 296 -15.54 -12.74 -21.95
N ASN A 297 -16.00 -13.52 -22.92
CA ASN A 297 -17.02 -14.56 -22.74
C ASN A 297 -16.40 -15.98 -22.79
N PRO A 298 -16.52 -16.80 -21.70
CA PRO A 298 -15.97 -18.15 -21.64
C PRO A 298 -16.49 -19.09 -22.73
N GLU A 299 -17.80 -19.05 -22.99
CA GLU A 299 -18.48 -19.92 -23.94
C GLU A 299 -18.06 -19.59 -25.38
N THR A 300 -17.94 -18.31 -25.72
CA THR A 300 -17.39 -17.84 -27.00
C THR A 300 -15.96 -18.33 -27.20
N ILE A 301 -15.13 -18.34 -26.15
CA ILE A 301 -13.76 -18.86 -26.22
C ILE A 301 -13.76 -20.37 -26.46
N LEU A 302 -14.53 -21.15 -25.71
CA LEU A 302 -14.63 -22.61 -25.90
C LEU A 302 -15.16 -22.97 -27.31
N LYS A 303 -16.24 -22.31 -27.76
CA LYS A 303 -16.78 -22.45 -29.12
C LYS A 303 -15.75 -22.10 -30.19
N THR A 304 -14.95 -21.05 -29.98
CA THR A 304 -13.89 -20.64 -30.90
C THR A 304 -12.76 -21.68 -30.97
N LEU A 305 -12.30 -22.20 -29.83
CA LEU A 305 -11.30 -23.27 -29.78
C LEU A 305 -11.78 -24.61 -30.39
N SER A 306 -13.09 -24.88 -30.34
CA SER A 306 -13.68 -26.06 -30.98
C SER A 306 -13.90 -25.89 -32.48
N LYS A 307 -14.27 -24.69 -32.94
CA LYS A 307 -14.62 -24.42 -34.34
C LYS A 307 -13.39 -24.13 -35.23
N PHE A 308 -12.43 -23.37 -34.72
CA PHE A 308 -11.30 -22.88 -35.52
C PHE A 308 -10.05 -23.75 -35.34
N PRO A 309 -9.17 -23.85 -36.36
CA PRO A 309 -8.02 -24.74 -36.35
C PRO A 309 -6.84 -24.24 -35.48
N ILE A 310 -7.13 -23.66 -34.32
CA ILE A 310 -6.17 -23.07 -33.39
C ILE A 310 -5.31 -24.17 -32.76
N THR A 311 -4.00 -24.12 -32.97
CA THR A 311 -3.05 -25.14 -32.48
C THR A 311 -2.40 -24.75 -31.15
N CYS A 312 -2.29 -23.44 -30.87
CA CYS A 312 -1.67 -22.91 -29.66
C CYS A 312 -2.54 -21.83 -29.00
N THR A 313 -2.69 -21.90 -27.68
CA THR A 313 -3.37 -20.89 -26.86
C THR A 313 -2.40 -20.25 -25.87
N ILE A 314 -2.47 -18.92 -25.73
CA ILE A 314 -1.68 -18.14 -24.77
C ILE A 314 -2.63 -17.23 -23.99
N ALA A 315 -2.69 -17.35 -22.67
CA ALA A 315 -3.60 -16.54 -21.86
C ALA A 315 -3.04 -16.25 -20.45
N ALA A 316 -3.75 -15.44 -19.67
CA ALA A 316 -3.50 -15.36 -18.23
C ALA A 316 -4.03 -16.61 -17.52
N SER A 317 -3.46 -16.97 -16.37
CA SER A 317 -3.90 -18.12 -15.57
C SER A 317 -5.38 -18.00 -15.15
N SER A 318 -5.82 -16.78 -14.84
CA SER A 318 -7.23 -16.40 -14.65
C SER A 318 -8.16 -16.77 -15.81
N VAL A 319 -7.70 -16.76 -17.06
CA VAL A 319 -8.51 -17.20 -18.22
C VAL A 319 -8.76 -18.70 -18.17
N TYR A 320 -7.73 -19.51 -17.92
CA TYR A 320 -7.90 -20.96 -17.77
C TYR A 320 -8.80 -21.29 -16.58
N ARG A 321 -8.61 -20.62 -15.43
CA ARG A 321 -9.47 -20.72 -14.23
C ARG A 321 -10.94 -20.43 -14.54
N MET A 322 -11.20 -19.40 -15.35
CA MET A 322 -12.54 -19.01 -15.79
C MET A 322 -13.17 -20.04 -16.73
N LEU A 323 -12.43 -20.53 -17.73
CA LEU A 323 -12.90 -21.59 -18.63
C LEU A 323 -13.25 -22.87 -17.84
N LEU A 324 -12.46 -23.20 -16.82
CA LEU A 324 -12.64 -24.38 -15.95
C LEU A 324 -13.90 -24.36 -15.07
N GLN A 325 -14.63 -23.24 -15.01
CA GLN A 325 -15.95 -23.19 -14.35
C GLN A 325 -17.08 -23.74 -15.25
N PHE A 326 -16.82 -23.92 -16.55
CA PHE A 326 -17.78 -24.42 -17.51
C PHE A 326 -17.60 -25.92 -17.74
N ASN A 327 -18.62 -26.59 -18.29
CA ASN A 327 -18.53 -28.00 -18.70
C ASN A 327 -17.65 -28.16 -19.96
N ILE A 328 -16.33 -27.98 -19.81
CA ILE A 328 -15.34 -28.12 -20.90
C ILE A 328 -15.44 -29.50 -21.56
N SER A 329 -15.79 -30.55 -20.81
CA SER A 329 -16.01 -31.91 -21.35
C SER A 329 -17.11 -32.03 -22.40
N SER A 330 -18.00 -31.03 -22.53
CA SER A 330 -18.96 -30.94 -23.65
C SER A 330 -18.34 -30.43 -24.97
N TYR A 331 -17.12 -29.88 -24.91
CA TYR A 331 -16.37 -29.35 -26.04
C TYR A 331 -15.25 -30.31 -26.46
N LYS A 332 -14.94 -30.34 -27.76
CA LYS A 332 -13.76 -31.02 -28.31
C LYS A 332 -12.84 -29.99 -28.95
N PHE A 333 -11.53 -30.14 -28.76
CA PHE A 333 -10.51 -29.24 -29.33
C PHE A 333 -9.60 -30.05 -30.28
N PRO A 334 -10.10 -30.45 -31.47
CA PRO A 334 -9.43 -31.44 -32.33
C PRO A 334 -8.06 -30.96 -32.86
N THR A 335 -7.85 -29.66 -32.90
CA THR A 335 -6.66 -28.98 -33.45
C THR A 335 -5.73 -28.43 -32.39
N LEU A 336 -6.21 -28.24 -31.16
CA LEU A 336 -5.44 -27.63 -30.08
C LEU A 336 -4.38 -28.61 -29.57
N LYS A 337 -3.11 -28.22 -29.69
CA LYS A 337 -1.96 -29.03 -29.28
C LYS A 337 -1.29 -28.48 -28.03
N HIS A 338 -1.33 -27.15 -27.83
CA HIS A 338 -0.52 -26.44 -26.84
C HIS A 338 -1.30 -25.34 -26.12
N SER A 339 -1.11 -25.26 -24.81
CA SER A 339 -1.63 -24.17 -23.96
C SER A 339 -0.49 -23.59 -23.13
N ALA A 340 -0.44 -22.27 -23.01
CA ALA A 340 0.53 -21.55 -22.20
C ALA A 340 -0.15 -20.48 -21.35
N ALA A 341 0.25 -20.38 -20.08
CA ALA A 341 -0.30 -19.42 -19.12
C ALA A 341 0.80 -18.49 -18.61
N GLY A 342 0.51 -17.19 -18.48
CA GLY A 342 1.47 -16.22 -17.94
C GLY A 342 0.87 -14.92 -17.46
N GLY A 343 1.67 -14.11 -16.75
CA GLY A 343 1.24 -12.86 -16.10
C GLY A 343 0.64 -13.05 -14.70
N GLU A 344 0.18 -14.26 -14.38
CA GLU A 344 -0.27 -14.70 -13.04
C GLU A 344 0.28 -16.10 -12.77
N MET A 345 0.49 -16.47 -11.50
CA MET A 345 0.87 -17.84 -11.12
C MET A 345 -0.23 -18.83 -11.53
N LEU A 346 0.16 -19.94 -12.18
CA LEU A 346 -0.73 -21.05 -12.50
C LEU A 346 -0.91 -21.96 -11.29
N LEU A 347 -2.14 -22.14 -10.81
CA LEU A 347 -2.37 -22.99 -9.63
C LEU A 347 -2.22 -24.48 -10.00
N PRO A 348 -1.63 -25.32 -9.13
CA PRO A 348 -1.53 -26.77 -9.34
C PRO A 348 -2.85 -27.46 -9.68
N GLU A 349 -3.96 -26.97 -9.13
CA GLU A 349 -5.31 -27.47 -9.41
C GLU A 349 -5.82 -27.10 -10.81
N GLU A 350 -5.54 -25.89 -11.29
CA GLU A 350 -5.94 -25.43 -12.62
C GLU A 350 -5.26 -26.26 -13.70
N PHE A 351 -3.96 -26.51 -13.51
CA PHE A 351 -3.17 -27.40 -14.35
C PHE A 351 -3.80 -28.81 -14.43
N GLU A 352 -4.15 -29.43 -13.30
CA GLU A 352 -4.73 -30.77 -13.28
C GLU A 352 -6.16 -30.81 -13.83
N LYS A 353 -7.01 -29.82 -13.50
CA LYS A 353 -8.38 -29.74 -14.02
C LYS A 353 -8.37 -29.53 -15.54
N TRP A 354 -7.49 -28.67 -16.07
CA TRP A 354 -7.33 -28.47 -17.52
C TRP A 354 -6.81 -29.72 -18.22
N LYS A 355 -5.79 -30.37 -17.65
CA LYS A 355 -5.24 -31.61 -18.19
C LYS A 355 -6.25 -32.74 -18.20
N LYS A 356 -7.06 -32.87 -17.14
CA LYS A 356 -8.16 -33.85 -17.08
C LYS A 356 -9.27 -33.55 -18.10
N ALA A 357 -9.61 -32.28 -18.30
CA ALA A 357 -10.67 -31.87 -19.21
C ALA A 357 -10.28 -31.91 -20.71
N THR A 358 -9.00 -31.66 -21.04
CA THR A 358 -8.54 -31.47 -22.43
C THR A 358 -7.50 -32.49 -22.91
N GLY A 359 -6.87 -33.23 -21.99
CA GLY A 359 -5.67 -34.04 -22.26
C GLY A 359 -4.38 -33.24 -22.41
N LEU A 360 -4.43 -31.91 -22.42
CA LEU A 360 -3.29 -31.03 -22.70
C LEU A 360 -2.65 -30.49 -21.41
N ASN A 361 -1.33 -30.29 -21.43
CA ASN A 361 -0.64 -29.59 -20.35
C ASN A 361 -0.66 -28.06 -20.61
N ILE A 362 -0.80 -27.27 -19.55
CA ILE A 362 -0.51 -25.83 -19.59
C ILE A 362 0.99 -25.62 -19.29
N HIS A 363 1.68 -24.88 -20.14
CA HIS A 363 3.07 -24.47 -19.96
C HIS A 363 3.13 -23.07 -19.35
N GLU A 364 3.67 -22.94 -18.14
CA GLU A 364 3.78 -21.64 -17.47
C GLU A 364 4.93 -20.81 -18.06
N ILE A 365 4.65 -19.53 -18.32
CA ILE A 365 5.62 -18.51 -18.76
C ILE A 365 5.50 -17.30 -17.83
N TYR A 366 6.62 -16.81 -17.32
CA TYR A 366 6.67 -15.73 -16.34
C TYR A 366 7.47 -14.54 -16.87
N GLY A 367 7.03 -13.33 -16.51
CA GLY A 367 7.61 -12.08 -16.95
C GLY A 367 6.89 -10.87 -16.38
N GLN A 368 7.57 -9.72 -16.33
CA GLN A 368 7.04 -8.45 -15.85
C GLN A 368 7.02 -7.39 -16.97
N SER A 369 6.39 -6.24 -16.71
CA SER A 369 6.33 -5.11 -17.66
C SER A 369 7.70 -4.50 -17.97
N GLU A 370 8.69 -4.78 -17.13
CA GLU A 370 10.09 -4.34 -17.19
C GLU A 370 10.97 -5.33 -17.97
N THR A 371 10.51 -6.56 -18.21
CA THR A 371 11.41 -7.65 -18.64
C THR A 371 10.92 -8.43 -19.86
N GLY A 372 9.62 -8.38 -20.18
CA GLY A 372 9.01 -9.43 -20.98
C GLY A 372 9.18 -10.80 -20.30
N LEU A 373 9.19 -11.89 -21.07
CA LEU A 373 9.33 -13.24 -20.52
C LEU A 373 10.77 -13.49 -19.99
N THR A 374 10.90 -13.94 -18.75
CA THR A 374 12.15 -14.21 -18.04
C THR A 374 12.31 -15.66 -17.59
N CYS A 375 11.21 -16.33 -17.23
CA CYS A 375 11.20 -17.78 -16.95
C CYS A 375 10.14 -18.49 -17.81
N ALA A 376 10.37 -19.76 -18.11
CA ALA A 376 9.35 -20.62 -18.71
C ALA A 376 9.55 -22.11 -18.41
N VAL A 377 8.44 -22.84 -18.43
CA VAL A 377 8.40 -24.31 -18.51
C VAL A 377 8.41 -24.73 -19.98
N SER A 378 9.56 -24.57 -20.65
CA SER A 378 9.72 -24.80 -22.09
C SER A 378 9.22 -26.18 -22.56
N ARG A 379 8.67 -26.25 -23.78
CA ARG A 379 8.11 -27.50 -24.33
C ARG A 379 9.16 -28.63 -24.39
N GLY A 380 8.88 -29.71 -23.67
CA GLY A 380 9.80 -30.86 -23.47
C GLY A 380 10.45 -30.90 -22.08
N MET A 381 10.33 -29.85 -21.27
CA MET A 381 10.70 -29.87 -19.86
C MET A 381 9.66 -30.63 -19.02
N LYS A 382 10.11 -31.43 -18.04
CA LYS A 382 9.22 -32.02 -17.04
C LYS A 382 8.60 -30.91 -16.19
N ILE A 383 7.27 -30.78 -16.26
CA ILE A 383 6.50 -29.79 -15.51
C ILE A 383 6.57 -30.13 -14.02
N LYS A 384 6.94 -29.13 -13.20
CA LYS A 384 6.82 -29.17 -11.74
C LYS A 384 5.65 -28.25 -11.36
N LYS A 385 4.69 -28.74 -10.58
CA LYS A 385 3.52 -27.96 -10.17
C LYS A 385 3.95 -26.77 -9.30
N GLY A 386 3.35 -25.60 -9.51
CA GLY A 386 3.72 -24.37 -8.80
C GLY A 386 5.12 -23.84 -9.14
N SER A 387 5.70 -24.24 -10.28
CA SER A 387 7.02 -23.78 -10.72
C SER A 387 6.93 -23.10 -12.08
N MET A 388 7.26 -21.81 -12.09
CA MET A 388 7.39 -20.96 -13.28
C MET A 388 8.50 -21.39 -14.27
N GLY A 389 9.12 -22.55 -14.04
CA GLY A 389 10.11 -23.16 -14.92
C GLY A 389 11.54 -22.69 -14.69
N LYS A 390 12.31 -22.55 -15.77
CA LYS A 390 13.71 -22.11 -15.75
C LYS A 390 13.87 -20.73 -16.36
N ALA A 391 14.92 -20.02 -15.95
CA ALA A 391 15.37 -18.80 -16.60
C ALA A 391 15.60 -19.00 -18.10
N ILE A 392 15.16 -18.02 -18.90
CA ILE A 392 15.33 -17.96 -20.35
C ILE A 392 16.60 -17.15 -20.65
N PRO A 393 17.64 -17.71 -21.30
CA PRO A 393 18.80 -16.92 -21.73
C PRO A 393 18.39 -15.69 -22.57
N PRO A 394 19.05 -14.54 -22.39
CA PRO A 394 20.25 -14.30 -21.57
C PRO A 394 19.97 -13.98 -20.09
N PHE A 395 18.74 -14.11 -19.60
CA PHE A 395 18.44 -13.83 -18.19
C PHE A 395 19.04 -14.90 -17.28
N GLU A 396 19.72 -14.45 -16.23
CA GLU A 396 20.17 -15.30 -15.13
C GLU A 396 19.38 -14.94 -13.87
N MET A 397 18.34 -15.74 -13.58
CA MET A 397 17.48 -15.53 -12.43
C MET A 397 18.10 -16.12 -11.17
N GLN A 398 18.02 -15.39 -10.06
CA GLN A 398 18.50 -15.78 -8.74
C GLN A 398 17.44 -15.47 -7.69
N ILE A 399 17.45 -16.21 -6.57
CA ILE A 399 16.71 -15.85 -5.36
C ILE A 399 17.70 -15.18 -4.40
N ILE A 400 17.37 -13.99 -3.89
CA ILE A 400 18.27 -13.19 -3.05
C ILE A 400 17.60 -12.74 -1.75
N ASP A 401 18.40 -12.48 -0.72
CA ASP A 401 17.98 -11.72 0.46
C ASP A 401 17.87 -10.21 0.15
N ASP A 402 17.39 -9.42 1.12
CA ASP A 402 17.26 -7.96 1.00
C ASP A 402 18.62 -7.22 0.89
N LYS A 403 19.74 -7.94 1.06
CA LYS A 403 21.11 -7.42 0.90
C LYS A 403 21.72 -7.78 -0.46
N GLY A 404 21.01 -8.55 -1.30
CA GLY A 404 21.50 -9.01 -2.59
C GLY A 404 22.33 -10.30 -2.57
N ASN A 405 22.43 -10.98 -1.42
CA ASN A 405 23.11 -12.27 -1.32
C ASN A 405 22.24 -13.38 -1.92
N ILE A 406 22.84 -14.26 -2.71
CA ILE A 406 22.12 -15.40 -3.31
C ILE A 406 21.79 -16.42 -2.23
N LEU A 407 20.52 -16.76 -2.11
CA LEU A 407 20.01 -17.73 -1.15
C LEU A 407 20.11 -19.17 -1.69
N PRO A 408 20.28 -20.18 -0.80
CA PRO A 408 20.37 -21.56 -1.21
C PRO A 408 19.03 -22.09 -1.76
N PRO A 409 19.04 -23.13 -2.63
CA PRO A 409 17.82 -23.70 -3.18
C PRO A 409 16.85 -24.19 -2.11
N GLY A 410 15.57 -23.83 -2.24
CA GLY A 410 14.51 -24.16 -1.28
C GLY A 410 14.26 -23.08 -0.22
N THR A 411 15.03 -21.99 -0.22
CA THR A 411 14.78 -20.81 0.62
C THR A 411 13.90 -19.79 -0.10
N GLU A 412 13.00 -19.14 0.64
CA GLU A 412 12.19 -18.02 0.16
C GLU A 412 13.02 -16.72 0.11
N GLY A 413 12.76 -15.87 -0.88
CA GLY A 413 13.44 -14.58 -1.04
C GLY A 413 13.04 -13.86 -2.32
N ASN A 414 13.67 -12.72 -2.58
CA ASN A 414 13.36 -11.86 -3.71
C ASN A 414 13.86 -12.48 -5.03
N ILE A 415 13.04 -12.44 -6.09
CA ILE A 415 13.44 -12.86 -7.44
C ILE A 415 14.25 -11.73 -8.10
N ALA A 416 15.49 -12.00 -8.49
CA ALA A 416 16.39 -11.03 -9.10
C ALA A 416 16.98 -11.52 -10.43
N ILE A 417 17.20 -10.59 -11.36
CA ILE A 417 18.01 -10.81 -12.57
C ILE A 417 19.44 -10.42 -12.26
N ARG A 418 20.39 -11.35 -12.33
CA ARG A 418 21.81 -11.02 -12.17
C ARG A 418 22.31 -10.23 -13.37
N ILE A 419 22.76 -9.00 -13.13
CA ILE A 419 23.44 -8.19 -14.14
C ILE A 419 24.94 -8.51 -14.10
N LYS A 420 25.42 -9.26 -15.10
CA LYS A 420 26.84 -9.41 -15.46
C LYS A 420 27.25 -8.20 -16.35
N PRO A 421 28.53 -7.96 -16.73
CA PRO A 421 28.96 -6.60 -17.14
C PRO A 421 28.27 -6.03 -18.39
N THR A 422 27.62 -6.88 -19.20
CA THR A 422 26.66 -6.48 -20.23
C THR A 422 25.22 -6.71 -19.77
N ARG A 423 24.36 -5.69 -19.94
CA ARG A 423 22.92 -5.77 -19.64
C ARG A 423 22.26 -6.84 -20.53
N PRO A 424 21.43 -7.75 -19.98
CA PRO A 424 20.74 -8.76 -20.79
C PRO A 424 19.77 -8.10 -21.79
N ILE A 425 19.75 -8.61 -23.02
CA ILE A 425 18.84 -8.13 -24.07
C ILE A 425 17.39 -8.52 -23.77
N GLY A 426 16.45 -7.61 -24.07
CA GLY A 426 15.03 -7.76 -23.74
C GLY A 426 14.62 -7.16 -22.38
N LEU A 427 15.58 -6.85 -21.51
CA LEU A 427 15.33 -6.01 -20.34
C LEU A 427 14.98 -4.58 -20.79
N PHE A 428 13.95 -3.97 -20.20
CA PHE A 428 13.58 -2.56 -20.43
C PHE A 428 14.79 -1.64 -20.33
N SER A 429 14.81 -0.54 -21.08
CA SER A 429 15.85 0.49 -21.00
C SER A 429 15.84 1.19 -19.63
N GLY A 430 14.65 1.35 -19.04
CA GLY A 430 14.42 1.88 -17.70
C GLY A 430 13.05 2.57 -17.59
N TYR A 431 12.73 3.10 -16.40
CA TYR A 431 11.58 3.97 -16.24
C TYR A 431 11.87 5.34 -16.86
N LEU A 432 11.03 5.79 -17.80
CA LEU A 432 11.30 6.98 -18.61
C LEU A 432 11.41 8.25 -17.77
N ASP A 433 10.61 8.39 -16.71
CA ASP A 433 10.67 9.52 -15.78
C ASP A 433 12.04 9.63 -15.10
N ILE A 434 12.59 8.48 -14.67
CA ILE A 434 13.92 8.40 -14.04
C ILE A 434 15.03 8.65 -15.08
N LEU A 435 14.87 8.18 -16.32
CA LEU A 435 15.82 8.46 -17.39
C LEU A 435 15.85 9.95 -17.73
N LEU A 436 14.70 10.62 -17.83
CA LEU A 436 14.60 12.06 -18.05
C LEU A 436 15.20 12.85 -16.88
N LEU A 437 14.98 12.42 -15.64
CA LEU A 437 15.64 12.99 -14.46
C LEU A 437 17.17 12.79 -14.49
N ARG A 438 17.67 11.61 -14.86
CA ARG A 438 19.12 11.37 -15.02
C ARG A 438 19.73 12.20 -16.13
N PHE A 439 19.08 12.33 -17.29
CA PHE A 439 19.55 13.20 -18.38
C PHE A 439 19.50 14.68 -17.99
N ASN A 440 18.49 15.13 -17.26
CA ASN A 440 18.43 16.51 -16.76
C ASN A 440 19.45 16.77 -15.65
N CYS A 441 19.72 15.82 -14.76
CA CYS A 441 20.81 15.90 -13.79
C CYS A 441 22.17 15.87 -14.47
N GLN A 442 22.42 15.01 -15.46
CA GLN A 442 23.67 15.03 -16.24
C GLN A 442 23.83 16.33 -17.03
N LYS A 443 22.76 16.87 -17.65
CA LYS A 443 22.80 18.19 -18.28
C LYS A 443 23.05 19.31 -17.26
N LYS A 444 22.42 19.27 -16.09
CA LYS A 444 22.69 20.23 -14.99
C LYS A 444 24.11 20.11 -14.45
N ILE A 445 24.66 18.90 -14.33
CA ILE A 445 26.04 18.64 -13.92
C ILE A 445 27.01 19.12 -15.01
N HIS A 446 26.71 18.91 -16.29
CA HIS A 446 27.54 19.41 -17.40
C HIS A 446 27.47 20.96 -17.50
N PHE A 447 26.30 21.57 -17.30
CA PHE A 447 26.14 23.02 -17.17
C PHE A 447 26.80 23.59 -15.91
N ALA A 448 26.79 22.85 -14.79
CA ALA A 448 27.47 23.22 -13.56
C ALA A 448 28.99 23.12 -13.72
N ILE A 449 29.50 22.07 -14.37
CA ILE A 449 30.92 21.91 -14.70
C ILE A 449 31.36 23.00 -15.70
N MET A 450 30.55 23.32 -16.72
CA MET A 450 30.81 24.48 -17.58
C MET A 450 30.78 25.81 -16.81
N LYS A 451 29.81 26.04 -15.92
CA LYS A 451 29.78 27.24 -15.07
C LYS A 451 30.97 27.31 -14.12
N ILE A 452 31.38 26.19 -13.52
CA ILE A 452 32.53 26.09 -12.62
C ILE A 452 33.82 26.33 -13.41
N LEU A 453 33.97 25.79 -14.63
CA LEU A 453 35.10 26.10 -15.50
C LEU A 453 35.13 27.56 -15.93
N PHE A 454 33.97 28.20 -16.15
CA PHE A 454 33.87 29.63 -16.46
C PHE A 454 34.14 30.53 -15.22
N GLN A 455 33.78 30.06 -14.02
CA GLN A 455 34.02 30.79 -12.77
C GLN A 455 35.44 30.57 -12.22
N LEU A 456 36.11 29.46 -12.53
CA LEU A 456 37.49 29.18 -12.10
C LEU A 456 38.57 30.00 -12.84
N GLN A 457 38.20 30.81 -13.83
CA GLN A 457 39.08 31.87 -14.38
C GLN A 457 39.03 33.19 -13.60
N MET A 458 38.15 33.31 -12.60
CA MET A 458 38.04 34.50 -11.73
C MET A 458 38.18 34.09 -10.26
N PHE A 459 39.06 34.80 -9.53
CA PHE A 459 39.48 34.60 -8.12
C PHE A 459 40.68 33.66 -7.86
N ARG A 460 41.86 34.27 -7.90
CA ARG A 460 43.02 33.93 -7.06
C ARG A 460 43.04 34.84 -5.82
N PHE A 461 43.67 34.39 -4.73
CA PHE A 461 44.04 35.15 -3.51
C PHE A 461 42.83 35.57 -2.61
N ILE A 462 42.85 35.59 -1.25
CA ILE A 462 43.91 35.51 -0.20
C ILE A 462 43.51 34.51 0.95
N TRP A 463 44.50 34.23 1.82
CA TRP A 463 44.65 33.30 2.95
C TRP A 463 43.68 33.26 4.16
N ASN A 464 43.85 32.14 4.90
CA ASN A 464 43.49 31.77 6.30
C ASN A 464 44.24 32.63 7.37
N PRO A 465 43.99 32.55 8.72
CA PRO A 465 43.85 31.30 9.50
C PRO A 465 42.86 31.27 10.70
N LYS A 466 42.75 30.06 11.28
CA LYS A 466 41.98 29.70 12.50
C LYS A 466 42.68 30.11 13.81
N PHE A 467 41.92 30.20 14.91
CA PHE A 467 42.13 29.64 16.28
C PHE A 467 41.34 30.46 17.33
N PRO A 468 41.13 30.01 18.60
CA PRO A 468 40.98 28.64 19.13
C PRO A 468 39.66 28.44 19.92
N ARG A 469 39.27 27.19 20.20
CA ARG A 469 38.25 26.88 21.23
C ARG A 469 38.81 27.15 22.63
N ARG A 470 38.06 27.84 23.50
CA ARG A 470 38.28 27.81 24.96
C ARG A 470 37.38 26.75 25.60
N TYR A 471 37.99 25.83 26.34
CA TYR A 471 37.30 25.05 27.36
C TYR A 471 37.01 25.96 28.56
N PHE A 472 35.85 25.78 29.20
CA PHE A 472 35.60 26.28 30.55
C PHE A 472 35.04 25.16 31.42
N HIS A 473 35.39 25.21 32.70
CA HIS A 473 35.27 24.12 33.65
C HIS A 473 33.84 23.83 34.12
N GLN A 474 33.65 22.62 34.64
CA GLN A 474 32.48 22.21 35.41
C GLN A 474 32.22 23.17 36.57
N GLY A 475 31.00 23.70 36.64
CA GLY A 475 30.40 24.19 37.87
C GLY A 475 29.03 23.54 38.02
N TYR A 476 28.77 22.87 39.14
CA TYR A 476 27.44 22.37 39.48
C TYR A 476 26.52 23.57 39.78
N GLN A 477 25.88 24.12 38.75
CA GLN A 477 24.73 25.00 38.96
C GLN A 477 23.54 24.15 39.40
N VAL A 478 22.99 24.46 40.58
CA VAL A 478 21.65 24.02 40.97
C VAL A 478 20.67 24.74 40.04
N LEU A 479 20.33 24.10 38.93
CA LEU A 479 19.37 24.62 37.97
C LEU A 479 18.02 24.82 38.65
N ALA A 480 17.37 25.95 38.36
CA ALA A 480 16.02 26.22 38.82
C ALA A 480 15.05 25.13 38.32
N PRO A 481 13.97 24.80 39.08
CA PRO A 481 12.99 23.82 38.65
C PRO A 481 12.40 24.16 37.27
N LEU A 482 12.29 23.15 36.40
CA LEU A 482 11.74 23.33 35.06
C LEU A 482 10.28 23.78 35.13
N ASN A 483 9.92 24.70 34.24
CA ASN A 483 8.55 25.18 34.08
C ASN A 483 7.98 24.79 32.70
N LEU A 484 6.71 25.13 32.45
CA LEU A 484 6.01 24.79 31.22
C LEU A 484 6.73 25.28 29.94
N SER A 485 7.31 26.47 29.97
CA SER A 485 8.06 27.03 28.83
C SER A 485 9.37 26.29 28.56
N ASP A 486 9.99 25.72 29.59
CA ASP A 486 11.15 24.84 29.44
C ASP A 486 10.77 23.52 28.78
N PHE A 487 9.64 22.92 29.17
CA PHE A 487 9.14 21.71 28.53
C PHE A 487 8.75 21.96 27.07
N GLU A 488 8.20 23.13 26.75
CA GLU A 488 7.97 23.53 25.36
C GLU A 488 9.28 23.68 24.57
N ALA A 489 10.29 24.35 25.14
CA ALA A 489 11.61 24.51 24.52
C ALA A 489 12.30 23.16 24.27
N ILE A 490 12.20 22.22 25.21
CA ILE A 490 12.70 20.84 25.05
C ILE A 490 11.99 20.15 23.88
N ASN A 491 10.67 20.26 23.77
CA ASN A 491 9.92 19.69 22.63
C ASN A 491 10.27 20.35 21.28
N ARG A 492 10.64 21.63 21.26
CA ARG A 492 11.11 22.30 20.04
C ARG A 492 12.60 22.05 19.73
N CYS A 493 13.29 21.27 20.56
CA CYS A 493 14.75 21.07 20.53
C CYS A 493 15.56 22.37 20.69
N GLU A 494 15.00 23.35 21.38
CA GLU A 494 15.63 24.62 21.79
C GLU A 494 16.43 24.46 23.09
N ARG A 495 16.14 23.42 23.87
CA ARG A 495 16.80 23.07 25.14
C ARG A 495 17.03 21.56 25.21
N ASP A 496 18.16 21.15 25.79
CA ASP A 496 18.46 19.73 26.01
C ASP A 496 17.51 19.08 27.04
N LEU A 497 17.22 17.80 26.83
CA LEU A 497 16.46 16.98 27.78
C LEU A 497 17.23 16.88 29.11
N PRO A 498 16.58 17.07 30.27
CA PRO A 498 17.24 16.88 31.56
C PRO A 498 17.66 15.41 31.73
N GLU A 499 18.72 15.16 32.51
CA GLU A 499 19.19 13.80 32.83
C GLU A 499 18.11 12.99 33.58
N ASN A 500 17.43 13.65 34.52
CA ASN A 500 16.42 13.06 35.39
C ASN A 500 15.10 13.83 35.23
N PHE A 501 13.99 13.09 35.25
CA PHE A 501 12.64 13.63 35.19
C PHE A 501 11.66 12.64 35.79
N ASN A 502 10.72 13.13 36.60
CA ASN A 502 9.60 12.37 37.13
C ASN A 502 8.32 13.20 37.05
N PHE A 503 7.32 12.74 36.30
CA PHE A 503 6.10 13.51 36.07
C PHE A 503 5.32 13.86 37.36
N ALA A 504 5.36 12.99 38.37
CA ALA A 504 4.67 13.26 39.63
C ALA A 504 5.37 14.34 40.46
N GLY A 505 6.70 14.30 40.56
CA GLY A 505 7.49 15.29 41.31
C GLY A 505 7.68 16.62 40.57
N ASP A 506 8.04 16.57 39.28
CA ASP A 506 8.46 17.76 38.53
C ASP A 506 7.28 18.53 37.90
N VAL A 507 6.08 17.92 37.83
CA VAL A 507 4.86 18.56 37.28
C VAL A 507 3.74 18.61 38.31
N LEU A 508 3.24 17.46 38.79
CA LEU A 508 2.05 17.43 39.66
C LEU A 508 2.30 18.07 41.03
N ASP A 509 3.40 17.72 41.71
CA ASP A 509 3.76 18.33 42.98
C ASP A 509 4.10 19.83 42.83
N ARG A 510 4.56 20.29 41.65
CA ARG A 510 4.73 21.72 41.39
C ARG A 510 3.37 22.45 41.36
N TRP A 511 2.34 21.88 40.73
CA TRP A 511 0.99 22.46 40.80
C TRP A 511 0.44 22.47 42.24
N ALA A 512 0.66 21.40 43.01
CA ALA A 512 0.29 21.36 44.43
C ALA A 512 1.03 22.42 45.28
N GLN A 513 2.31 22.67 45.01
CA GLN A 513 3.08 23.73 45.69
C GLN A 513 2.56 25.13 45.37
N LEU A 514 2.10 25.40 44.14
CA LEU A 514 1.47 26.68 43.79
C LEU A 514 0.18 26.90 44.57
N GLU A 515 -0.68 25.88 44.67
CA GLU A 515 -1.90 25.91 45.46
C GLU A 515 -1.59 26.14 46.95
N GLN A 516 -0.59 25.44 47.49
CA GLN A 516 -0.17 25.59 48.88
C GLN A 516 0.37 26.99 49.21
N LYS A 517 1.01 27.67 48.25
CA LYS A 517 1.51 29.04 48.41
C LYS A 517 0.48 30.13 48.13
N GLY A 518 -0.71 29.77 47.65
CA GLY A 518 -1.71 30.75 47.18
C GLY A 518 -1.35 31.44 45.86
N GLU A 519 -0.28 31.02 45.17
CA GLU A 519 0.09 31.51 43.84
C GLU A 519 -0.90 31.04 42.75
N ARG A 520 -1.78 30.08 43.08
CA ARG A 520 -2.85 29.55 42.22
C ARG A 520 -4.08 29.17 43.05
N PRO A 521 -5.32 29.39 42.56
CA PRO A 521 -6.52 28.82 43.20
C PRO A 521 -6.51 27.27 43.15
N PRO A 522 -7.09 26.58 44.15
CA PRO A 522 -7.14 25.12 44.23
C PRO A 522 -8.21 24.54 43.30
N ASN A 523 -8.04 24.75 41.99
CA ASN A 523 -8.91 24.21 40.95
C ASN A 523 -8.82 22.67 40.92
N PRO A 524 -9.89 21.95 40.58
CA PRO A 524 -9.82 20.50 40.40
C PRO A 524 -8.74 20.10 39.37
N ALA A 525 -7.91 19.12 39.75
CA ALA A 525 -7.02 18.37 38.87
C ALA A 525 -7.75 17.17 38.25
N LEU A 526 -8.61 16.52 39.03
CA LEU A 526 -9.49 15.43 38.62
C LEU A 526 -10.92 15.72 39.11
N TRP A 527 -11.89 15.56 38.22
CA TRP A 527 -13.32 15.57 38.52
C TRP A 527 -13.94 14.32 37.90
N TRP A 528 -14.40 13.41 38.74
CA TRP A 528 -15.07 12.17 38.36
C TRP A 528 -16.54 12.16 38.79
N ILE A 529 -17.40 11.59 37.95
CA ILE A 529 -18.82 11.32 38.25
C ILE A 529 -19.25 9.93 37.80
N ASN A 530 -20.37 9.43 38.33
CA ASN A 530 -21.02 8.22 37.83
C ASN A 530 -22.51 8.41 37.53
N ASP A 531 -23.09 7.36 36.92
CA ASP A 531 -24.49 7.30 36.47
C ASP A 531 -25.51 7.33 37.65
N LYS A 532 -25.04 7.31 38.90
CA LYS A 532 -25.84 7.37 40.15
C LYS A 532 -25.72 8.71 40.88
N GLY A 533 -25.05 9.71 40.28
CA GLY A 533 -24.86 11.04 40.88
C GLY A 533 -23.77 11.13 41.95
N ALA A 534 -22.95 10.09 42.15
CA ALA A 534 -21.78 10.19 43.00
C ALA A 534 -20.67 10.99 42.29
N GLU A 535 -19.97 11.82 43.05
CA GLU A 535 -18.97 12.76 42.54
C GLU A 535 -17.69 12.70 43.39
N VAL A 536 -16.53 12.79 42.73
CA VAL A 536 -15.21 12.92 43.36
C VAL A 536 -14.47 14.07 42.69
N LYS A 537 -14.00 15.04 43.48
CA LYS A 537 -13.18 16.17 43.03
C LYS A 537 -11.90 16.21 43.86
N TRP A 538 -10.77 16.31 43.18
CA TRP A 538 -9.45 16.50 43.81
C TRP A 538 -8.72 17.65 43.13
N ASN A 539 -8.22 18.63 43.89
CA ASN A 539 -7.20 19.58 43.42
C ASN A 539 -5.81 18.91 43.33
N PHE A 540 -4.77 19.64 42.90
CA PHE A 540 -3.44 19.04 42.74
C PHE A 540 -2.82 18.66 44.08
N ARG A 541 -3.07 19.41 45.16
CA ARG A 541 -2.64 19.04 46.53
C ARG A 541 -3.24 17.72 47.00
N GLU A 542 -4.54 17.51 46.81
CA GLU A 542 -5.25 16.28 47.16
C GLU A 542 -4.77 15.11 46.32
N LEU A 543 -4.70 15.26 44.99
CA LEU A 543 -4.12 14.26 44.09
C LEU A 543 -2.68 13.89 44.50
N GLY A 544 -1.89 14.88 44.92
CA GLY A 544 -0.55 14.72 45.45
C GLY A 544 -0.53 13.81 46.69
N LEU A 545 -1.32 14.15 47.71
CA LEU A 545 -1.43 13.40 48.96
C LEU A 545 -1.91 11.95 48.73
N LEU A 546 -3.02 11.78 48.01
CA LEU A 546 -3.66 10.47 47.79
C LEU A 546 -2.75 9.54 46.95
N SER A 547 -2.05 10.07 45.94
CA SER A 547 -1.10 9.27 45.14
C SER A 547 0.16 8.86 45.92
N ARG A 548 0.59 9.62 46.93
CA ARG A 548 1.66 9.20 47.86
C ARG A 548 1.25 8.02 48.74
N LYS A 549 -0.02 7.96 49.18
CA LYS A 549 -0.56 6.78 49.89
C LYS A 549 -0.50 5.52 49.03
N VAL A 550 -0.95 5.60 47.77
CA VAL A 550 -0.88 4.44 46.84
C VAL A 550 0.57 4.06 46.51
N ALA A 551 1.49 5.04 46.37
CA ALA A 551 2.91 4.76 46.16
C ALA A 551 3.54 3.98 47.33
N ASN A 552 3.21 4.35 48.57
CA ASN A 552 3.58 3.61 49.77
C ASN A 552 2.96 2.21 49.80
N ALA A 553 1.68 2.05 49.44
CA ALA A 553 1.03 0.73 49.39
C ALA A 553 1.71 -0.22 48.38
N LEU A 554 2.04 0.26 47.18
CA LEU A 554 2.69 -0.53 46.14
C LEU A 554 4.12 -0.96 46.53
N THR A 555 4.89 -0.09 47.20
CA THR A 555 6.29 -0.37 47.54
C THR A 555 6.45 -1.07 48.89
N LYS A 556 5.79 -0.59 49.95
CA LYS A 556 5.95 -1.11 51.32
C LYS A 556 5.08 -2.33 51.59
N SER A 557 3.79 -2.28 51.23
CA SER A 557 2.85 -3.37 51.51
C SER A 557 2.89 -4.48 50.45
N CYS A 558 3.02 -4.11 49.18
CA CYS A 558 3.08 -5.07 48.07
C CYS A 558 4.51 -5.48 47.67
N GLY A 559 5.54 -4.84 48.26
CA GLY A 559 6.96 -5.19 48.08
C GLY A 559 7.55 -4.87 46.70
N LEU A 560 6.86 -4.10 45.85
CA LEU A 560 7.26 -3.87 44.46
C LEU A 560 8.47 -2.94 44.36
N GLN A 561 9.38 -3.27 43.45
CA GLN A 561 10.65 -2.57 43.26
C GLN A 561 10.68 -1.76 41.95
N ARG A 562 11.46 -0.67 41.93
CA ARG A 562 11.69 0.17 40.74
C ARG A 562 12.02 -0.69 39.50
N GLY A 563 11.36 -0.42 38.38
CA GLY A 563 11.45 -1.19 37.14
C GLY A 563 10.56 -2.44 37.07
N GLU A 564 9.93 -2.88 38.17
CA GLU A 564 8.92 -3.94 38.10
C GLU A 564 7.63 -3.45 37.43
N ARG A 565 6.94 -4.39 36.78
CA ARG A 565 5.82 -4.12 35.87
C ARG A 565 4.48 -4.38 36.56
N VAL A 566 3.58 -3.40 36.51
CA VAL A 566 2.25 -3.42 37.13
C VAL A 566 1.18 -3.34 36.04
N ALA A 567 0.41 -4.41 35.86
CA ALA A 567 -0.77 -4.39 35.00
C ALA A 567 -1.91 -3.64 35.69
N VAL A 568 -2.59 -2.73 34.99
CA VAL A 568 -3.68 -1.91 35.57
C VAL A 568 -4.92 -2.06 34.69
N ILE A 569 -5.86 -2.90 35.12
CA ILE A 569 -7.10 -3.23 34.40
C ILE A 569 -8.30 -2.74 35.22
N LEU A 570 -8.56 -1.44 35.13
CA LEU A 570 -9.61 -0.74 35.87
C LEU A 570 -10.55 0.01 34.92
N PRO A 571 -11.85 0.15 35.26
CA PRO A 571 -12.76 1.04 34.57
C PRO A 571 -12.35 2.51 34.76
N ARG A 572 -13.14 3.44 34.19
CA ARG A 572 -13.02 4.88 34.49
C ARG A 572 -13.45 5.18 35.94
N VAL A 573 -12.55 4.90 36.89
CA VAL A 573 -12.69 5.17 38.33
C VAL A 573 -11.44 5.88 38.87
N PRO A 574 -11.56 6.75 39.90
CA PRO A 574 -10.47 7.64 40.32
C PRO A 574 -9.16 6.93 40.69
N GLU A 575 -9.25 5.69 41.17
CA GLU A 575 -8.11 4.85 41.58
C GLU A 575 -7.16 4.54 40.41
N TRP A 576 -7.65 4.50 39.16
CA TRP A 576 -6.79 4.33 37.98
C TRP A 576 -5.77 5.47 37.85
N TRP A 577 -6.20 6.72 38.11
CA TRP A 577 -5.31 7.88 38.13
C TRP A 577 -4.33 7.82 39.31
N LEU A 578 -4.80 7.44 40.50
CA LEU A 578 -3.93 7.30 41.68
C LEU A 578 -2.85 6.24 41.48
N VAL A 579 -3.20 5.07 40.94
CA VAL A 579 -2.25 3.97 40.66
C VAL A 579 -1.21 4.38 39.62
N ASN A 580 -1.63 5.05 38.54
CA ASN A 580 -0.68 5.52 37.52
C ASN A 580 0.32 6.54 38.10
N VAL A 581 -0.16 7.56 38.85
CA VAL A 581 0.72 8.55 39.48
C VAL A 581 1.62 7.90 40.54
N ALA A 582 1.10 6.93 41.31
CA ALA A 582 1.90 6.16 42.26
C ALA A 582 3.02 5.33 41.58
N CYS A 583 2.74 4.72 40.42
CA CYS A 583 3.76 4.04 39.62
C CYS A 583 4.83 5.02 39.12
N MET A 584 4.44 6.22 38.65
CA MET A 584 5.39 7.28 38.28
C MET A 584 6.28 7.66 39.48
N ARG A 585 5.68 7.94 40.66
CA ARG A 585 6.40 8.31 41.89
C ARG A 585 7.46 7.30 42.34
N THR A 586 7.25 6.02 42.02
CA THR A 586 8.05 4.88 42.51
C THR A 586 9.00 4.32 41.44
N GLY A 587 8.88 4.77 40.19
CA GLY A 587 9.59 4.18 39.05
C GLY A 587 9.09 2.77 38.69
N LEU A 588 7.84 2.43 39.02
CA LEU A 588 7.19 1.21 38.56
C LEU A 588 6.66 1.41 37.13
N ILE A 589 6.75 0.37 36.31
CA ILE A 589 6.30 0.41 34.91
C ILE A 589 4.82 0.03 34.86
N PHE A 590 3.94 1.02 34.73
CA PHE A 590 2.50 0.74 34.63
C PHE A 590 2.10 0.30 33.22
N MET A 591 1.16 -0.65 33.15
CA MET A 591 0.73 -1.28 31.90
C MET A 591 -0.80 -1.28 31.83
N PRO A 592 -1.40 -0.20 31.32
CA PRO A 592 -2.86 -0.09 31.28
C PRO A 592 -3.48 -1.15 30.37
N GLY A 593 -4.56 -1.74 30.86
CA GLY A 593 -5.44 -2.61 30.11
C GLY A 593 -6.88 -2.17 30.29
N THR A 594 -7.66 -2.41 29.26
CA THR A 594 -9.11 -2.20 29.22
C THR A 594 -9.82 -3.34 29.95
N ILE A 595 -10.97 -3.04 30.59
CA ILE A 595 -11.77 -4.06 31.29
C ILE A 595 -12.41 -5.10 30.36
N GLN A 596 -12.48 -4.85 29.04
CA GLN A 596 -13.05 -5.83 28.09
C GLN A 596 -12.04 -6.90 27.64
N LEU A 597 -10.85 -6.99 28.26
CA LEU A 597 -9.88 -8.04 27.96
C LEU A 597 -10.38 -9.40 28.47
N THR A 598 -10.41 -10.40 27.59
CA THR A 598 -10.74 -11.78 27.97
C THR A 598 -9.64 -12.41 28.83
N ALA A 599 -9.93 -13.53 29.51
CA ALA A 599 -8.93 -14.30 30.24
C ALA A 599 -7.69 -14.66 29.37
N LYS A 600 -7.91 -15.00 28.09
CA LYS A 600 -6.84 -15.26 27.10
C LYS A 600 -6.01 -14.01 26.80
N ASP A 601 -6.65 -12.86 26.65
CA ASP A 601 -6.00 -11.57 26.43
C ASP A 601 -5.14 -11.11 27.61
N ILE A 602 -5.63 -11.35 28.82
CA ILE A 602 -4.94 -11.04 30.08
C ILE A 602 -3.74 -11.97 30.24
N LEU A 603 -3.92 -13.29 30.07
CA LEU A 603 -2.84 -14.28 30.12
C LEU A 603 -1.71 -13.94 29.14
N TYR A 604 -2.03 -13.62 27.88
CA TYR A 604 -1.04 -13.20 26.90
C TYR A 604 -0.22 -11.99 27.38
N ARG A 605 -0.89 -10.96 27.91
CA ARG A 605 -0.26 -9.73 28.37
C ARG A 605 0.61 -9.94 29.61
N LEU A 606 0.11 -10.67 30.61
CA LEU A 606 0.85 -10.97 31.84
C LEU A 606 2.10 -11.82 31.56
N THR A 607 1.97 -12.85 30.71
CA THR A 607 3.09 -13.73 30.35
C THR A 607 4.13 -13.01 29.48
N ALA A 608 3.71 -12.25 28.46
CA ALA A 608 4.64 -11.49 27.62
C ALA A 608 5.37 -10.39 28.40
N SER A 609 4.64 -9.65 29.25
CA SER A 609 5.23 -8.57 30.06
C SER A 609 5.97 -9.05 31.30
N LYS A 610 5.76 -10.29 31.76
CA LYS A 610 6.30 -10.81 33.04
C LYS A 610 5.90 -9.92 34.22
N ALA A 611 4.66 -9.43 34.21
CA ALA A 611 4.09 -8.54 35.23
C ALA A 611 4.26 -9.12 36.64
N LYS A 612 4.59 -8.28 37.61
CA LYS A 612 4.76 -8.65 39.03
C LYS A 612 3.53 -8.40 39.86
N CYS A 613 2.77 -7.36 39.49
CA CYS A 613 1.50 -7.03 40.09
C CYS A 613 0.41 -6.84 39.02
N ILE A 614 -0.83 -7.13 39.39
CA ILE A 614 -2.03 -6.70 38.68
C ILE A 614 -2.94 -5.95 39.65
N VAL A 615 -3.40 -4.77 39.24
CA VAL A 615 -4.50 -4.03 39.87
C VAL A 615 -5.72 -4.21 38.98
N ALA A 616 -6.81 -4.75 39.51
CA ALA A 616 -8.01 -5.05 38.74
C ALA A 616 -9.29 -4.66 39.52
N SER A 617 -10.41 -4.53 38.81
CA SER A 617 -11.74 -4.36 39.41
C SER A 617 -12.49 -5.69 39.46
N ASP A 618 -13.67 -5.70 40.11
CA ASP A 618 -14.55 -6.86 40.19
C ASP A 618 -14.87 -7.48 38.81
N GLU A 619 -15.08 -6.64 37.80
CA GLU A 619 -15.43 -7.08 36.46
C GLU A 619 -14.30 -7.89 35.80
N ALA A 620 -13.03 -7.60 36.14
CA ALA A 620 -11.85 -8.24 35.57
C ALA A 620 -11.28 -9.39 36.44
N ALA A 621 -11.49 -9.37 37.76
CA ALA A 621 -10.90 -10.33 38.69
C ALA A 621 -11.20 -11.81 38.39
N PRO A 622 -12.43 -12.23 37.99
CA PRO A 622 -12.71 -13.63 37.61
C PRO A 622 -11.89 -14.11 36.42
N ALA A 623 -11.68 -13.25 35.42
CA ALA A 623 -10.88 -13.58 34.24
C ALA A 623 -9.40 -13.75 34.61
N VAL A 624 -8.88 -12.97 35.56
CA VAL A 624 -7.52 -13.10 36.11
C VAL A 624 -7.36 -14.38 36.92
N ASP A 625 -8.33 -14.71 37.79
CA ASP A 625 -8.27 -15.91 38.64
C ASP A 625 -8.22 -17.20 37.81
N SER A 626 -8.94 -17.27 36.69
CA SER A 626 -8.94 -18.45 35.81
C SER A 626 -7.61 -18.72 35.08
N ILE A 627 -6.67 -17.76 35.08
CA ILE A 627 -5.38 -17.88 34.38
C ILE A 627 -4.16 -17.73 35.29
N VAL A 628 -4.34 -17.41 36.57
CA VAL A 628 -3.24 -17.05 37.50
C VAL A 628 -2.17 -18.14 37.63
N SER A 629 -2.56 -19.42 37.58
CA SER A 629 -1.65 -20.57 37.62
C SER A 629 -0.69 -20.63 36.43
N ASN A 630 -1.03 -19.99 35.31
CA ASN A 630 -0.22 -19.90 34.10
C ASN A 630 0.67 -18.64 34.06
N CYS A 631 0.67 -17.82 35.11
CA CYS A 631 1.40 -16.55 35.20
C CYS A 631 2.46 -16.56 36.32
N PRO A 632 3.54 -17.36 36.24
CA PRO A 632 4.51 -17.55 37.33
C PRO A 632 5.31 -16.29 37.70
N ALA A 633 5.26 -15.23 36.89
CA ALA A 633 5.87 -13.95 37.23
C ALA A 633 5.01 -13.10 38.21
N LEU A 634 3.69 -13.32 38.23
CA LEU A 634 2.72 -12.53 38.98
C LEU A 634 2.75 -12.93 40.46
N LYS A 635 3.13 -11.99 41.32
CA LYS A 635 3.22 -12.18 42.77
C LYS A 635 2.02 -11.59 43.52
N THR A 636 1.53 -10.45 43.06
CA THR A 636 0.57 -9.63 43.83
C THR A 636 -0.66 -9.30 42.98
N LYS A 637 -1.85 -9.54 43.53
CA LYS A 637 -3.13 -9.12 42.94
C LYS A 637 -3.81 -8.13 43.87
N ILE A 638 -4.17 -6.95 43.39
CA ILE A 638 -4.84 -5.88 44.15
C ILE A 638 -6.22 -5.67 43.53
N LEU A 639 -7.27 -5.73 44.36
CA LEU A 639 -8.66 -5.54 43.94
C LEU A 639 -9.13 -4.13 44.32
N VAL A 640 -9.65 -3.40 43.34
CA VAL A 640 -10.40 -2.15 43.56
C VAL A 640 -11.89 -2.49 43.52
N SER A 641 -12.48 -2.61 44.71
CA SER A 641 -13.88 -2.99 44.94
C SER A 641 -14.39 -2.43 46.28
N GLU A 642 -15.70 -2.45 46.48
CA GLU A 642 -16.34 -2.33 47.80
C GLU A 642 -16.33 -3.67 48.57
N ASN A 643 -16.03 -4.79 47.90
CA ASN A 643 -16.01 -6.14 48.46
C ASN A 643 -14.59 -6.73 48.48
N SER A 644 -14.28 -7.53 49.50
CA SER A 644 -13.05 -8.30 49.54
C SER A 644 -13.17 -9.62 48.73
N ARG A 645 -12.03 -10.13 48.24
CA ARG A 645 -11.97 -11.37 47.43
C ARG A 645 -10.79 -12.23 47.85
N SER A 646 -11.03 -13.51 48.08
CA SER A 646 -9.98 -14.44 48.52
C SER A 646 -8.81 -14.49 47.53
N GLY A 647 -7.58 -14.41 48.05
CA GLY A 647 -6.36 -14.38 47.24
C GLY A 647 -6.07 -13.04 46.55
N TRP A 648 -6.78 -11.97 46.89
CA TRP A 648 -6.52 -10.60 46.44
C TRP A 648 -6.27 -9.70 47.66
N LEU A 649 -5.41 -8.68 47.51
CA LEU A 649 -5.26 -7.60 48.48
C LEU A 649 -6.32 -6.54 48.23
N ASP A 650 -6.96 -6.05 49.28
CA ASP A 650 -7.96 -4.99 49.20
C ASP A 650 -7.29 -3.61 49.02
N PHE A 651 -7.63 -2.90 47.94
CA PHE A 651 -7.07 -1.57 47.67
C PHE A 651 -7.42 -0.55 48.76
N ASN A 652 -8.63 -0.59 49.31
CA ASN A 652 -9.10 0.37 50.32
C ASN A 652 -8.41 0.16 51.67
N GLU A 653 -8.16 -1.08 52.09
CA GLU A 653 -7.37 -1.38 53.30
C GLU A 653 -5.92 -0.93 53.15
N LEU A 654 -5.29 -1.26 52.01
CA LEU A 654 -3.95 -0.79 51.66
C LEU A 654 -3.88 0.76 51.63
N PHE A 655 -4.89 1.40 51.06
CA PHE A 655 -4.97 2.85 50.94
C PHE A 655 -5.21 3.56 52.27
N LYS A 656 -6.03 2.99 53.16
CA LYS A 656 -6.27 3.53 54.51
C LYS A 656 -5.01 3.47 55.36
N SER A 657 -4.34 2.31 55.38
CA SER A 657 -3.16 2.02 56.21
C SER A 657 -1.86 2.68 55.75
N ALA A 658 -1.72 3.03 54.47
CA ALA A 658 -0.52 3.67 53.95
C ALA A 658 -0.32 5.11 54.45
N SER A 659 0.94 5.50 54.70
CA SER A 659 1.32 6.88 55.01
C SER A 659 1.13 7.82 53.82
N GLU A 660 0.85 9.09 54.07
CA GLU A 660 0.82 10.16 53.07
C GLU A 660 2.21 10.72 52.72
N GLU A 661 3.25 10.35 53.47
CA GLU A 661 4.63 10.79 53.24
C GLU A 661 5.40 9.81 52.34
N HIS A 662 5.86 10.31 51.19
CA HIS A 662 6.57 9.52 50.19
C HIS A 662 7.56 10.40 49.39
N ASN A 663 8.84 10.07 49.47
CA ASN A 663 9.88 10.72 48.65
C ASN A 663 9.81 10.22 47.21
N CYS A 664 9.52 11.11 46.27
CA CYS A 664 9.44 10.76 44.84
C CYS A 664 10.81 10.26 44.34
N VAL A 665 10.81 9.13 43.61
CA VAL A 665 12.03 8.55 43.05
C VAL A 665 12.58 9.47 41.96
N LYS A 666 13.89 9.77 42.05
CA LYS A 666 14.64 10.45 40.99
C LYS A 666 14.86 9.46 39.82
N THR A 667 13.88 9.45 38.91
CA THR A 667 13.88 8.61 37.71
C THR A 667 14.67 9.27 36.58
N GLY A 668 15.36 8.47 35.77
CA GLY A 668 16.08 8.97 34.60
C GLY A 668 15.09 9.35 33.48
N SER A 669 15.35 10.39 32.71
CA SER A 669 14.40 10.86 31.68
C SER A 669 14.12 9.82 30.59
N GLN A 670 15.07 8.91 30.32
CA GLN A 670 14.91 7.79 29.39
C GLN A 670 14.59 6.45 30.05
N GLU A 671 14.39 6.44 31.37
CA GLU A 671 13.95 5.25 32.10
C GLU A 671 12.51 4.87 31.73
N PRO A 672 12.16 3.58 31.66
CA PRO A 672 10.79 3.13 31.53
C PRO A 672 9.79 3.82 32.47
N MET A 673 8.64 4.18 31.91
CA MET A 673 7.48 4.70 32.63
C MET A 673 6.25 3.79 32.41
N ALA A 674 5.98 3.41 31.17
CA ALA A 674 4.80 2.64 30.82
C ALA A 674 5.04 1.67 29.67
N ILE A 675 4.24 0.59 29.62
CA ILE A 675 4.13 -0.28 28.44
C ILE A 675 2.68 -0.30 27.97
N TYR A 676 2.44 0.15 26.74
CA TYR A 676 1.14 0.02 26.09
C TYR A 676 1.16 -1.16 25.12
N PHE A 677 0.21 -2.07 25.26
CA PHE A 677 -0.03 -3.12 24.26
C PHE A 677 -0.78 -2.53 23.07
N THR A 678 -0.23 -2.65 21.86
CA THR A 678 -0.89 -2.14 20.65
C THR A 678 -2.15 -2.94 20.29
N SER A 679 -3.04 -2.37 19.48
CA SER A 679 -4.38 -2.93 19.19
C SER A 679 -4.39 -4.22 18.35
N GLY A 680 -3.24 -4.69 17.86
CA GLY A 680 -3.12 -5.98 17.19
C GLY A 680 -3.79 -6.10 15.81
N THR A 681 -3.95 -4.99 15.08
CA THR A 681 -4.59 -4.98 13.75
C THR A 681 -3.86 -5.82 12.71
N THR A 682 -2.54 -6.05 12.89
CA THR A 682 -1.66 -6.77 11.96
C THR A 682 -1.07 -8.06 12.57
N GLY A 683 -1.72 -8.63 13.59
CA GLY A 683 -1.24 -9.77 14.38
C GLY A 683 -1.16 -9.47 15.88
N SER A 684 -0.51 -10.32 16.68
CA SER A 684 -0.52 -10.20 18.15
C SER A 684 -0.06 -8.82 18.67
N PRO A 685 -0.72 -8.25 19.71
CA PRO A 685 -0.37 -6.98 20.34
C PRO A 685 1.12 -6.84 20.70
N LYS A 686 1.74 -5.72 20.30
CA LYS A 686 3.16 -5.42 20.59
C LYS A 686 3.26 -4.60 21.88
N MET A 687 4.31 -4.82 22.69
CA MET A 687 4.59 -4.05 23.91
C MET A 687 5.37 -2.76 23.59
N ALA A 688 4.69 -1.64 23.31
CA ALA A 688 5.36 -0.36 23.09
C ALA A 688 5.81 0.25 24.42
N LEU A 689 7.13 0.33 24.64
CA LEU A 689 7.76 0.88 25.84
C LEU A 689 7.91 2.39 25.74
N HIS A 690 7.43 3.14 26.72
CA HIS A 690 7.64 4.58 26.82
C HIS A 690 8.50 4.94 28.03
N SER A 691 9.28 6.02 27.88
CA SER A 691 10.14 6.56 28.94
C SER A 691 9.45 7.68 29.71
N GLN A 692 10.03 8.07 30.85
CA GLN A 692 9.53 9.16 31.70
C GLN A 692 9.32 10.46 30.90
N SER A 693 10.29 10.82 30.07
CA SER A 693 10.21 12.02 29.23
C SER A 693 9.32 11.86 28.00
N SER A 694 9.24 10.67 27.38
CA SER A 694 8.51 10.54 26.11
C SER A 694 7.01 10.73 26.27
N LEU A 695 6.45 10.38 27.43
CA LEU A 695 5.08 10.73 27.80
C LEU A 695 5.01 12.06 28.58
N GLY A 696 5.81 12.19 29.65
CA GLY A 696 5.63 13.28 30.63
C GLY A 696 6.17 14.65 30.19
N ILE A 697 7.03 14.71 29.18
CA ILE A 697 7.44 15.95 28.49
C ILE A 697 6.90 15.97 27.06
N GLY A 698 6.88 14.83 26.35
CA GLY A 698 6.54 14.75 24.91
C GLY A 698 5.14 15.24 24.54
N TYR A 699 4.21 15.35 25.49
CA TYR A 699 2.85 15.85 25.24
C TYR A 699 2.62 17.34 25.56
N THR A 700 3.66 18.12 25.89
CA THR A 700 3.52 19.55 26.20
C THR A 700 2.91 20.35 25.05
N LEU A 701 3.45 20.20 23.83
CA LEU A 701 2.95 20.92 22.65
C LEU A 701 1.54 20.44 22.23
N CYS A 702 1.22 19.16 22.48
CA CYS A 702 -0.11 18.60 22.28
C CYS A 702 -1.14 19.32 23.15
N GLY A 703 -0.89 19.44 24.46
CA GLY A 703 -1.75 20.17 25.39
C GLY A 703 -1.89 21.66 25.06
N ARG A 704 -0.78 22.30 24.65
CA ARG A 704 -0.75 23.75 24.39
C ARG A 704 -1.43 24.15 23.08
N TYR A 705 -1.15 23.46 21.97
CA TYR A 705 -1.49 23.93 20.62
C TYR A 705 -2.61 23.14 19.92
N TRP A 706 -2.74 21.84 20.21
CA TRP A 706 -3.85 21.05 19.66
C TRP A 706 -5.06 21.09 20.59
N LEU A 707 -4.88 20.73 21.87
CA LEU A 707 -5.98 20.74 22.86
C LEU A 707 -6.37 22.17 23.31
N ASP A 708 -5.57 23.20 22.97
CA ASP A 708 -5.80 24.63 23.32
C ASP A 708 -6.10 24.84 24.83
N LEU A 709 -5.48 24.06 25.71
CA LEU A 709 -5.79 24.06 27.14
C LEU A 709 -5.14 25.22 27.91
N LYS A 710 -5.84 25.66 28.96
CA LYS A 710 -5.42 26.65 29.95
C LYS A 710 -5.62 26.06 31.36
N PRO A 711 -4.96 26.58 32.42
CA PRO A 711 -5.10 26.09 33.80
C PRO A 711 -6.50 26.20 34.44
N SER A 712 -7.47 26.79 33.72
CA SER A 712 -8.88 26.93 34.10
C SER A 712 -9.82 26.04 33.28
N ASP A 713 -9.32 25.30 32.29
CA ASP A 713 -10.15 24.45 31.44
C ASP A 713 -10.49 23.11 32.11
N ILE A 714 -11.65 22.56 31.71
CA ILE A 714 -12.15 21.26 32.11
C ILE A 714 -12.21 20.38 30.86
N MET A 715 -11.27 19.44 30.78
CA MET A 715 -11.04 18.55 29.65
C MET A 715 -11.76 17.22 29.86
N TRP A 716 -12.81 16.95 29.09
CA TRP A 716 -13.37 15.61 29.01
C TRP A 716 -12.77 14.85 27.81
N ASN A 717 -11.83 13.96 28.08
CA ASN A 717 -11.30 13.03 27.08
C ASN A 717 -12.01 11.68 27.23
N MET A 718 -12.99 11.42 26.37
CA MET A 718 -13.72 10.15 26.38
C MET A 718 -12.88 9.04 25.73
N SER A 719 -12.16 8.32 26.58
CA SER A 719 -11.31 7.18 26.25
C SER A 719 -11.57 6.04 27.23
N ASP A 720 -11.26 4.82 26.80
CA ASP A 720 -10.98 3.74 27.75
C ASP A 720 -9.58 3.96 28.36
N THR A 721 -9.42 3.51 29.61
CA THR A 721 -8.21 3.60 30.44
C THR A 721 -7.02 2.82 29.90
N GLY A 722 -7.26 1.74 29.15
CA GLY A 722 -6.22 0.90 28.54
C GLY A 722 -5.55 1.49 27.29
N TRP A 723 -6.01 2.63 26.76
CA TRP A 723 -5.47 3.19 25.50
C TRP A 723 -4.49 4.33 25.77
N VAL A 724 -3.51 4.50 24.88
CA VAL A 724 -2.61 5.65 24.86
C VAL A 724 -3.35 7.00 24.80
N LYS A 725 -4.57 7.03 24.25
CA LYS A 725 -5.42 8.23 24.22
C LYS A 725 -5.77 8.73 25.62
N ALA A 726 -5.90 7.85 26.61
CA ALA A 726 -6.06 8.25 28.01
C ALA A 726 -4.79 8.89 28.57
N ALA A 727 -3.59 8.38 28.22
CA ALA A 727 -2.34 9.06 28.55
C ALA A 727 -2.29 10.48 27.97
N ILE A 728 -2.64 10.62 26.68
CA ILE A 728 -2.61 11.91 25.97
C ILE A 728 -3.56 12.91 26.64
N GLY A 729 -4.87 12.65 26.66
CA GLY A 729 -5.89 13.64 27.02
C GLY A 729 -6.46 13.54 28.45
N SER A 730 -6.24 12.42 29.15
CA SER A 730 -6.74 12.19 30.52
C SER A 730 -5.62 12.18 31.57
N VAL A 731 -4.36 12.40 31.18
CA VAL A 731 -3.21 12.45 32.10
C VAL A 731 -2.26 13.57 31.69
N PHE A 732 -1.37 13.34 30.72
CA PHE A 732 -0.18 14.15 30.51
C PHE A 732 -0.48 15.53 29.93
N SER A 733 -1.14 15.62 28.76
CA SER A 733 -1.37 16.92 28.10
C SER A 733 -2.19 17.88 28.96
N THR A 734 -3.13 17.35 29.74
CA THR A 734 -4.07 18.13 30.56
C THR A 734 -3.39 18.63 31.83
N TRP A 735 -2.72 17.75 32.58
CA TRP A 735 -2.01 18.14 33.80
C TRP A 735 -0.72 18.92 33.53
N LEU A 736 -0.08 18.80 32.36
CA LEU A 736 1.01 19.70 31.95
C LEU A 736 0.55 21.16 31.88
N GLN A 737 -0.68 21.40 31.41
CA GLN A 737 -1.30 22.72 31.34
C GLN A 737 -1.99 23.12 32.66
N GLY A 738 -1.88 22.30 33.70
CA GLY A 738 -2.57 22.47 34.98
C GLY A 738 -4.10 22.31 34.90
N ALA A 739 -4.65 21.91 33.76
CA ALA A 739 -6.10 21.83 33.55
C ALA A 739 -6.75 20.66 34.32
N CYS A 740 -8.07 20.71 34.47
CA CYS A 740 -8.86 19.64 35.10
C CYS A 740 -9.10 18.49 34.10
N VAL A 741 -8.87 17.25 34.52
CA VAL A 741 -9.35 16.05 33.83
C VAL A 741 -10.77 15.74 34.31
N PHE A 742 -11.76 15.78 33.41
CA PHE A 742 -13.12 15.35 33.69
C PHE A 742 -13.35 13.90 33.25
N VAL A 743 -14.06 13.13 34.07
CA VAL A 743 -14.29 11.69 33.87
C VAL A 743 -15.73 11.31 34.22
N HIS A 744 -16.44 10.73 33.26
CA HIS A 744 -17.68 10.01 33.53
C HIS A 744 -17.38 8.50 33.61
N ARG A 745 -17.85 7.78 34.63
CA ARG A 745 -17.71 6.31 34.69
C ARG A 745 -18.34 5.69 33.44
N MET A 746 -19.63 5.97 33.20
CA MET A 746 -20.39 5.62 31.99
C MET A 746 -20.09 4.19 31.55
N THR A 747 -20.64 3.23 32.29
CA THR A 747 -20.31 1.80 32.13
C THR A 747 -20.60 1.30 30.70
N GLN A 748 -21.69 1.77 30.11
CA GLN A 748 -22.03 1.62 28.70
C GLN A 748 -22.18 3.01 28.07
N PHE A 749 -21.72 3.19 26.84
CA PHE A 749 -21.85 4.47 26.14
C PHE A 749 -23.32 4.74 25.77
N ASN A 750 -23.85 5.87 26.24
CA ASN A 750 -25.20 6.32 25.96
C ASN A 750 -25.16 7.79 25.50
N THR A 751 -25.77 8.10 24.35
CA THR A 751 -25.70 9.43 23.74
C THR A 751 -26.49 10.49 24.50
N ASP A 752 -27.60 10.12 25.13
CA ASP A 752 -28.43 11.06 25.90
C ASP A 752 -27.72 11.46 27.19
N ILE A 753 -27.22 10.49 27.97
CA ILE A 753 -26.40 10.74 29.18
C ILE A 753 -25.14 11.57 28.82
N PHE A 754 -24.55 11.32 27.65
CA PHE A 754 -23.38 12.07 27.19
C PHE A 754 -23.71 13.55 26.88
N LEU A 755 -24.85 13.83 26.24
CA LEU A 755 -25.32 15.18 25.97
C LEU A 755 -25.75 15.91 27.25
N ASP A 756 -26.47 15.22 28.15
CA ASP A 756 -26.82 15.73 29.47
C ASP A 756 -25.57 16.09 30.28
N THR A 757 -24.51 15.29 30.19
CA THR A 757 -23.22 15.59 30.83
C THR A 757 -22.61 16.88 30.28
N LEU A 758 -22.58 17.08 28.96
CA LEU A 758 -22.08 18.32 28.34
C LEU A 758 -22.94 19.56 28.67
N ASN A 759 -24.23 19.37 28.94
CA ASN A 759 -25.16 20.45 29.27
C ASN A 759 -25.13 20.84 30.76
N ASN A 760 -24.94 19.86 31.64
CA ASN A 760 -25.01 20.03 33.10
C ASN A 760 -23.66 20.34 33.76
N TYR A 761 -22.54 19.93 33.16
CA TYR A 761 -21.20 20.15 33.71
C TYR A 761 -20.42 21.19 32.91
N PRO A 762 -19.57 22.03 33.55
CA PRO A 762 -18.86 23.15 32.91
C PRO A 762 -17.64 22.71 32.07
N ILE A 763 -17.83 21.70 31.23
CA ILE A 763 -16.80 21.12 30.37
C ILE A 763 -16.46 22.14 29.27
N THR A 764 -15.17 22.47 29.11
CA THR A 764 -14.73 23.49 28.13
C THR A 764 -14.11 22.85 26.90
N THR A 765 -13.43 21.72 27.05
CA THR A 765 -12.81 20.99 25.94
C THR A 765 -13.25 19.52 25.95
N LEU A 766 -13.74 19.05 24.80
CA LEU A 766 -14.11 17.65 24.59
C LEU A 766 -13.15 16.99 23.59
N CYS A 767 -12.64 15.80 23.90
CA CYS A 767 -12.03 14.92 22.91
C CYS A 767 -12.70 13.54 22.92
N SER A 768 -13.09 13.05 21.74
CA SER A 768 -13.67 11.71 21.59
C SER A 768 -13.22 11.05 20.28
N ALA A 769 -13.61 9.80 20.03
CA ALA A 769 -13.38 9.16 18.74
C ALA A 769 -14.42 9.62 17.70
N PRO A 770 -14.13 9.60 16.38
CA PRO A 770 -15.13 9.92 15.35
C PRO A 770 -16.40 9.09 15.46
N THR A 771 -16.31 7.83 15.90
CA THR A 771 -17.47 6.98 16.22
C THR A 771 -18.47 7.63 17.18
N VAL A 772 -18.00 8.35 18.21
CA VAL A 772 -18.90 9.05 19.14
C VAL A 772 -19.59 10.23 18.44
N TYR A 773 -18.85 11.04 17.67
CA TYR A 773 -19.45 12.13 16.90
C TYR A 773 -20.47 11.62 15.86
N ARG A 774 -20.18 10.51 15.17
CA ARG A 774 -21.14 9.81 14.29
C ARG A 774 -22.44 9.45 15.00
N MET A 775 -22.39 9.02 16.26
CA MET A 775 -23.58 8.71 17.05
C MET A 775 -24.31 9.97 17.55
N LEU A 776 -23.58 11.05 17.86
CA LEU A 776 -24.15 12.30 18.37
C LEU A 776 -24.88 13.11 17.30
N VAL A 777 -24.36 13.20 16.07
CA VAL A 777 -24.99 13.98 14.98
C VAL A 777 -26.33 13.42 14.49
N GLN A 778 -26.68 12.20 14.93
CA GLN A 778 -28.00 11.56 14.70
C GLN A 778 -29.07 12.00 15.72
N LYS A 779 -28.69 12.76 16.76
CA LYS A 779 -29.61 13.39 17.72
C LYS A 779 -29.88 14.83 17.29
N ASP A 780 -30.95 15.44 17.79
CA ASP A 780 -31.20 16.87 17.61
C ASP A 780 -30.27 17.70 18.51
N LEU A 781 -29.06 17.98 18.01
CA LEU A 781 -28.07 18.75 18.76
C LEU A 781 -28.43 20.24 18.86
N LYS A 782 -29.41 20.75 18.10
CA LYS A 782 -29.88 22.15 18.21
C LYS A 782 -30.69 22.39 19.48
N SER A 783 -31.28 21.34 20.05
CA SER A 783 -31.94 21.38 21.36
C SER A 783 -30.95 21.47 22.53
N CYS A 784 -29.67 21.14 22.31
CA CYS A 784 -28.63 21.13 23.34
C CYS A 784 -27.98 22.51 23.48
N ASN A 785 -27.86 23.02 24.71
CA ASN A 785 -27.24 24.33 24.99
C ASN A 785 -25.92 24.17 25.76
N PHE A 786 -24.82 23.92 25.04
CA PHE A 786 -23.49 23.71 25.63
C PHE A 786 -22.89 25.03 26.15
N LYS A 787 -23.25 25.44 27.38
CA LYS A 787 -22.92 26.75 27.97
C LYS A 787 -21.42 27.08 28.03
N THR A 788 -20.54 26.08 28.14
CA THR A 788 -19.09 26.27 28.36
C THR A 788 -18.21 25.64 27.28
N LEU A 789 -18.76 24.76 26.45
CA LEU A 789 -18.00 23.96 25.49
C LEU A 789 -17.47 24.85 24.36
N ARG A 790 -16.14 24.94 24.24
CA ARG A 790 -15.46 25.91 23.36
C ARG A 790 -14.49 25.26 22.36
N HIS A 791 -14.22 23.96 22.51
CA HIS A 791 -13.22 23.25 21.69
C HIS A 791 -13.54 21.75 21.63
N CYS A 792 -13.76 21.24 20.42
CA CYS A 792 -14.14 19.83 20.19
C CYS A 792 -13.09 19.15 19.31
N LEU A 793 -12.54 18.04 19.78
CA LEU A 793 -11.41 17.35 19.18
C LEU A 793 -11.77 15.91 18.84
N THR A 794 -11.18 15.40 17.78
CA THR A 794 -11.33 13.99 17.43
C THR A 794 -10.04 13.33 16.99
N GLY A 795 -9.97 12.01 17.07
CA GLY A 795 -8.79 11.26 16.67
C GLY A 795 -8.77 9.82 17.16
N GLY A 796 -7.98 9.00 16.46
CA GLY A 796 -7.86 7.56 16.64
C GLY A 796 -8.46 6.74 15.48
N GLU A 797 -9.41 7.33 14.77
CA GLU A 797 -9.99 6.87 13.49
C GLU A 797 -10.03 8.09 12.55
N PRO A 798 -10.19 7.90 11.23
CA PRO A 798 -10.46 9.01 10.33
C PRO A 798 -11.85 9.64 10.55
N LEU A 799 -11.95 10.96 10.42
CA LEU A 799 -13.19 11.71 10.45
C LEU A 799 -13.83 11.84 9.05
N ASN A 800 -15.12 11.51 8.94
CA ASN A 800 -15.88 11.75 7.71
C ASN A 800 -16.23 13.25 7.60
N PRO A 801 -16.04 13.93 6.44
CA PRO A 801 -16.33 15.35 6.28
C PRO A 801 -17.77 15.74 6.65
N GLU A 802 -18.73 14.91 6.24
CA GLU A 802 -20.16 15.07 6.55
C GLU A 802 -20.43 15.15 8.07
N VAL A 803 -19.77 14.31 8.87
CA VAL A 803 -19.97 14.27 10.33
C VAL A 803 -19.49 15.58 10.99
N ARG A 804 -18.40 16.17 10.47
CA ARG A 804 -17.93 17.49 10.91
C ARG A 804 -18.93 18.59 10.51
N GLU A 805 -19.46 18.53 9.29
CA GLU A 805 -20.38 19.55 8.77
C GLU A 805 -21.75 19.49 9.46
N GLN A 806 -22.25 18.29 9.77
CA GLN A 806 -23.41 18.08 10.64
C GLN A 806 -23.16 18.58 12.06
N TRP A 807 -22.01 18.25 12.67
CA TRP A 807 -21.67 18.76 14.01
C TRP A 807 -21.60 20.29 14.04
N LYS A 808 -20.91 20.90 13.07
CA LYS A 808 -20.75 22.36 12.98
C LYS A 808 -22.06 23.09 12.70
N SER A 809 -22.90 22.57 11.81
CA SER A 809 -24.19 23.19 11.46
C SER A 809 -25.25 23.07 12.55
N GLN A 810 -25.18 22.04 13.41
CA GLN A 810 -26.10 21.89 14.54
C GLN A 810 -25.62 22.57 15.83
N THR A 811 -24.30 22.61 16.10
CA THR A 811 -23.73 23.10 17.37
C THR A 811 -23.00 24.44 17.29
N GLY A 812 -22.64 24.89 16.08
CA GLY A 812 -21.74 26.04 15.86
C GLY A 812 -20.26 25.77 16.16
N LEU A 813 -19.92 24.61 16.73
CA LEU A 813 -18.55 24.25 17.12
C LEU A 813 -17.85 23.45 16.01
N GLU A 814 -16.54 23.63 15.88
CA GLU A 814 -15.71 22.94 14.88
C GLU A 814 -15.11 21.63 15.45
N LEU A 815 -14.83 20.64 14.58
CA LEU A 815 -14.11 19.41 14.99
C LEU A 815 -12.64 19.45 14.55
N TYR A 816 -11.74 19.50 15.53
CA TYR A 816 -10.29 19.51 15.36
C TYR A 816 -9.73 18.08 15.36
N GLU A 817 -9.65 17.47 14.18
CA GLU A 817 -9.06 16.13 14.01
C GLU A 817 -7.54 16.11 14.29
N GLY A 818 -7.07 15.04 14.94
CA GLY A 818 -5.66 14.72 15.12
C GLY A 818 -5.37 13.24 14.84
N TYR A 819 -4.28 13.01 14.11
CA TYR A 819 -3.77 11.69 13.74
C TYR A 819 -2.53 11.34 14.56
N GLY A 820 -2.42 10.09 14.97
CA GLY A 820 -1.34 9.62 15.83
C GLY A 820 -1.36 8.11 16.06
N GLN A 821 -0.30 7.62 16.70
CA GLN A 821 -0.06 6.20 16.98
C GLN A 821 0.38 6.00 18.44
N THR A 822 0.31 4.77 18.96
CA THR A 822 0.83 4.46 20.30
C THR A 822 2.32 4.77 20.38
N GLU A 823 3.05 4.39 19.35
CA GLU A 823 4.50 4.44 19.24
C GLU A 823 5.09 5.87 19.27
N VAL A 824 4.35 6.91 18.92
CA VAL A 824 4.88 8.29 18.78
C VAL A 824 3.91 9.40 19.20
N GLY A 825 2.71 9.07 19.70
CA GLY A 825 1.71 10.08 20.05
C GLY A 825 1.08 10.75 18.81
N ILE A 826 0.79 12.04 18.91
CA ILE A 826 0.15 12.84 17.85
C ILE A 826 1.17 13.25 16.79
N ILE A 827 0.91 12.88 15.54
CA ILE A 827 1.78 13.11 14.38
C ILE A 827 1.31 14.32 13.57
N CYS A 828 0.00 14.39 13.29
CA CYS A 828 -0.63 15.52 12.58
C CYS A 828 -1.84 16.01 13.36
N ALA A 829 -2.15 17.31 13.25
CA ALA A 829 -3.33 17.89 13.87
C ALA A 829 -3.87 19.09 13.09
N ASN A 830 -5.20 19.21 13.08
CA ASN A 830 -5.88 20.48 12.86
C ASN A 830 -5.79 21.30 14.15
N GLN A 831 -5.00 22.36 14.14
CA GLN A 831 -4.82 23.26 15.28
C GLN A 831 -5.70 24.50 15.13
N LYS A 832 -6.09 25.10 16.25
CA LYS A 832 -6.89 26.32 16.28
C LYS A 832 -6.13 27.48 15.65
N GLY A 833 -6.80 28.24 14.78
CA GLY A 833 -6.19 29.30 13.97
C GLY A 833 -5.73 28.86 12.58
N ASN A 834 -5.59 27.55 12.33
CA ASN A 834 -5.43 27.02 10.97
C ASN A 834 -6.80 26.78 10.31
N GLU A 835 -6.86 26.92 8.99
CA GLU A 835 -8.00 26.47 8.18
C GLU A 835 -8.14 24.94 8.26
N ILE A 836 -9.36 24.40 8.41
CA ILE A 836 -9.58 22.94 8.40
C ILE A 836 -10.06 22.49 7.03
N LYS A 837 -9.16 21.84 6.27
CA LYS A 837 -9.52 21.28 4.96
C LYS A 837 -10.35 19.99 5.11
N PRO A 838 -11.45 19.82 4.35
CA PRO A 838 -12.29 18.61 4.40
C PRO A 838 -11.48 17.31 4.24
N GLY A 839 -11.66 16.37 5.17
CA GLY A 839 -10.99 15.06 5.18
C GLY A 839 -9.49 15.07 5.48
N SER A 840 -8.91 16.24 5.80
CA SER A 840 -7.51 16.32 6.20
C SER A 840 -7.35 16.14 7.71
N MET A 841 -6.39 15.29 8.09
CA MET A 841 -5.92 15.13 9.47
C MET A 841 -5.01 16.29 9.96
N GLY A 842 -4.98 17.40 9.21
CA GLY A 842 -4.20 18.60 9.51
C GLY A 842 -2.75 18.53 9.07
N LYS A 843 -1.91 19.35 9.70
CA LYS A 843 -0.48 19.47 9.41
C LYS A 843 0.36 18.68 10.41
N GLY A 844 1.58 18.32 10.03
CA GLY A 844 2.54 17.70 10.94
C GLY A 844 2.85 18.59 12.15
N VAL A 845 2.85 18.02 13.36
CA VAL A 845 3.10 18.78 14.61
C VAL A 845 4.56 18.63 15.07
N PRO A 846 5.18 19.69 15.65
CA PRO A 846 6.52 19.56 16.23
C PRO A 846 6.54 18.53 17.39
N PRO A 847 7.66 17.80 17.60
CA PRO A 847 8.95 17.92 16.92
C PRO A 847 9.03 17.25 15.52
N TYR A 848 7.94 16.71 14.99
CA TYR A 848 8.00 15.78 13.87
C TYR A 848 8.09 16.46 12.49
N ASP A 849 9.11 16.06 11.72
CA ASP A 849 9.24 16.35 10.29
C ASP A 849 8.47 15.28 9.50
N VAL A 850 7.15 15.46 9.39
CA VAL A 850 6.24 14.53 8.70
C VAL A 850 6.40 14.69 7.19
N GLN A 851 6.54 13.57 6.48
CA GLN A 851 6.77 13.50 5.04
C GLN A 851 5.92 12.39 4.41
N ILE A 852 5.66 12.51 3.12
CA ILE A 852 5.18 11.40 2.28
C ILE A 852 6.38 10.87 1.49
N ILE A 853 6.67 9.58 1.62
CA ILE A 853 7.84 8.95 0.98
C ILE A 853 7.47 7.79 0.05
N ASP A 854 8.34 7.52 -0.93
CA ASP A 854 8.32 6.29 -1.73
C ASP A 854 9.06 5.12 -1.03
N GLU A 855 8.98 3.95 -1.66
CA GLU A 855 9.65 2.70 -1.23
C GLU A 855 11.17 2.86 -1.06
N ASN A 856 11.79 3.78 -1.81
CA ASN A 856 13.24 4.06 -1.79
C ASN A 856 13.60 5.19 -0.80
N CYS A 857 12.65 5.65 0.02
CA CYS A 857 12.78 6.78 0.95
C CYS A 857 13.00 8.15 0.30
N ASN A 858 12.65 8.31 -0.98
CA ASN A 858 12.56 9.63 -1.59
C ASN A 858 11.28 10.32 -1.10
N ILE A 859 11.40 11.59 -0.70
CA ILE A 859 10.24 12.43 -0.40
C ILE A 859 9.50 12.72 -1.71
N LEU A 860 8.21 12.45 -1.72
CA LEU A 860 7.35 12.68 -2.86
C LEU A 860 6.86 14.15 -2.88
N PRO A 861 6.68 14.75 -4.07
CA PRO A 861 6.13 16.09 -4.17
C PRO A 861 4.65 16.10 -3.77
N PRO A 862 4.09 17.29 -3.42
CA PRO A 862 2.67 17.45 -3.13
C PRO A 862 1.72 16.82 -4.16
N GLY A 863 0.58 16.32 -3.68
CA GLY A 863 -0.44 15.64 -4.48
C GLY A 863 -0.06 14.21 -4.91
N LYS A 864 1.04 13.65 -4.40
CA LYS A 864 1.42 12.24 -4.61
C LYS A 864 1.14 11.40 -3.36
N GLU A 865 0.77 10.16 -3.60
CA GLU A 865 0.43 9.17 -2.58
C GLU A 865 1.64 8.31 -2.25
N GLY A 866 1.94 8.14 -0.96
CA GLY A 866 3.08 7.38 -0.46
C GLY A 866 2.85 6.88 0.95
N ASP A 867 3.92 6.48 1.63
CA ASP A 867 3.87 6.14 3.05
C ASP A 867 4.03 7.42 3.89
N ILE A 868 3.21 7.57 4.93
CA ILE A 868 3.37 8.64 5.92
C ILE A 868 4.55 8.25 6.81
N ALA A 869 5.56 9.11 6.88
CA ALA A 869 6.81 8.82 7.58
C ALA A 869 7.38 10.05 8.28
N LEU A 870 8.07 9.82 9.40
CA LEU A 870 8.70 10.86 10.20
C LEU A 870 10.19 10.87 9.88
N ARG A 871 10.70 11.97 9.30
CA ARG A 871 12.13 12.10 9.00
C ARG A 871 12.90 12.24 10.30
N LEU A 872 13.90 11.37 10.47
CA LEU A 872 14.86 11.47 11.55
C LEU A 872 16.03 12.33 11.08
N LYS A 873 16.45 13.27 11.94
CA LYS A 873 17.62 14.12 11.73
C LYS A 873 18.84 13.43 12.35
N SER A 874 19.79 14.17 12.92
CA SER A 874 20.96 13.62 13.61
C SER A 874 20.63 12.78 14.85
N THR A 875 19.43 12.95 15.43
CA THR A 875 18.95 12.24 16.62
C THR A 875 17.49 11.82 16.43
N ARG A 876 17.10 10.72 17.08
CA ARG A 876 15.70 10.27 17.20
C ARG A 876 14.99 11.18 18.22
N PRO A 877 13.78 11.71 17.93
CA PRO A 877 13.05 12.53 18.90
C PRO A 877 12.77 11.78 20.19
N PHE A 878 13.01 12.43 21.34
CA PHE A 878 12.83 11.82 22.67
C PHE A 878 11.37 11.46 22.99
N SER A 879 10.40 12.05 22.28
CA SER A 879 8.95 11.82 22.41
C SER A 879 8.48 10.48 21.81
N PHE A 880 9.34 9.76 21.09
CA PHE A 880 9.04 8.41 20.62
C PHE A 880 8.96 7.42 21.80
N PHE A 881 8.22 6.33 21.61
CA PHE A 881 8.46 5.09 22.36
C PHE A 881 9.94 4.68 22.22
N SER A 882 10.49 3.97 23.20
CA SER A 882 11.87 3.46 23.15
C SER A 882 11.98 2.33 22.12
N GLU A 883 11.16 1.29 22.29
CA GLU A 883 11.19 0.05 21.52
C GLU A 883 9.91 -0.79 21.70
N TYR A 884 9.75 -1.84 20.90
CA TYR A 884 8.89 -2.97 21.30
C TYR A 884 9.69 -3.93 22.18
N VAL A 885 9.26 -4.07 23.45
CA VAL A 885 9.90 -4.92 24.45
C VAL A 885 10.03 -6.36 23.94
N ASP A 886 11.20 -6.96 24.15
CA ASP A 886 11.56 -8.33 23.73
C ASP A 886 11.36 -8.56 22.20
N ASN A 887 11.33 -7.50 21.35
CA ASN A 887 11.06 -7.61 19.92
C ASN A 887 11.86 -6.63 19.02
N PRO A 888 13.21 -6.68 19.04
CA PRO A 888 14.06 -5.72 18.33
C PRO A 888 13.89 -5.76 16.80
N SER A 889 13.53 -6.91 16.21
CA SER A 889 13.27 -7.01 14.78
C SER A 889 12.04 -6.20 14.35
N LYS A 890 10.95 -6.22 15.13
CA LYS A 890 9.78 -5.35 14.88
C LYS A 890 10.10 -3.87 15.11
N THR A 891 11.02 -3.55 16.03
CA THR A 891 11.48 -2.16 16.23
C THR A 891 12.30 -1.69 15.03
N ALA A 892 13.20 -2.52 14.52
CA ALA A 892 13.96 -2.21 13.31
C ALA A 892 13.05 -2.12 12.07
N ALA A 893 12.00 -2.94 11.97
CA ALA A 893 11.06 -2.94 10.85
C ALA A 893 10.19 -1.66 10.74
N THR A 894 10.12 -0.81 11.77
CA THR A 894 9.50 0.52 11.64
C THR A 894 10.41 1.54 10.96
N MET A 895 11.65 1.18 10.61
CA MET A 895 12.66 2.08 10.06
C MET A 895 12.89 1.79 8.57
N ARG A 896 12.89 2.84 7.75
CA ARG A 896 13.28 2.76 6.34
C ARG A 896 14.17 3.95 5.99
N GLY A 897 15.44 3.70 5.69
CA GLY A 897 16.45 4.77 5.59
C GLY A 897 16.49 5.64 6.85
N ASN A 898 16.47 6.96 6.68
CA ASN A 898 16.40 7.93 7.79
C ASN A 898 14.95 8.28 8.19
N PHE A 899 13.99 7.37 8.02
CA PHE A 899 12.59 7.59 8.37
C PHE A 899 12.06 6.53 9.31
N TYR A 900 11.22 6.95 10.27
CA TYR A 900 10.25 6.08 10.92
C TYR A 900 9.00 6.01 10.04
N VAL A 901 8.62 4.82 9.60
CA VAL A 901 7.45 4.56 8.74
C VAL A 901 6.28 4.13 9.61
N THR A 902 5.18 4.88 9.52
CA THR A 902 3.96 4.66 10.34
C THR A 902 3.20 3.37 9.96
N GLY A 903 3.39 2.87 8.73
CA GLY A 903 2.55 1.84 8.12
C GLY A 903 1.19 2.35 7.62
N ASP A 904 0.97 3.66 7.70
CA ASP A 904 -0.20 4.35 7.16
C ASP A 904 0.19 5.05 5.83
N ARG A 905 -0.72 5.08 4.87
CA ARG A 905 -0.53 5.75 3.57
C ARG A 905 -1.33 7.04 3.49
N GLY A 906 -0.78 8.01 2.78
CA GLY A 906 -1.37 9.34 2.68
C GLY A 906 -0.87 10.16 1.50
N ILE A 907 -1.50 11.32 1.35
CA ILE A 907 -1.15 12.38 0.39
C ILE A 907 -0.95 13.67 1.20
N MET A 908 0.05 14.47 0.82
CA MET A 908 0.27 15.83 1.35
C MET A 908 0.00 16.86 0.25
N ASP A 909 -0.67 17.97 0.55
CA ASP A 909 -0.88 19.08 -0.40
C ASP A 909 0.27 20.10 -0.40
N SER A 910 0.14 21.18 -1.17
CA SER A 910 1.14 22.25 -1.26
C SER A 910 1.30 23.05 0.04
N ASP A 911 0.28 23.02 0.91
CA ASP A 911 0.19 23.86 2.09
C ASP A 911 0.56 23.08 3.37
N GLY A 912 0.94 21.81 3.21
CA GLY A 912 1.38 20.91 4.27
C GLY A 912 0.25 20.18 5.00
N TYR A 913 -0.96 20.15 4.45
CA TYR A 913 -2.06 19.33 4.97
C TYR A 913 -1.94 17.89 4.49
N PHE A 914 -2.28 16.94 5.35
CA PHE A 914 -2.21 15.52 5.05
C PHE A 914 -3.62 14.90 4.99
N TRP A 915 -3.81 13.96 4.06
CA TRP A 915 -5.00 13.10 3.98
C TRP A 915 -4.59 11.65 4.20
N PHE A 916 -5.33 10.96 5.07
CA PHE A 916 -5.19 9.52 5.27
C PHE A 916 -5.89 8.76 4.14
N VAL A 917 -5.17 7.84 3.48
CA VAL A 917 -5.71 7.00 2.40
C VAL A 917 -6.07 5.60 2.89
N GLY A 918 -5.29 5.06 3.82
CA GLY A 918 -5.53 3.74 4.39
C GLY A 918 -4.32 3.16 5.11
N ARG A 919 -4.54 2.06 5.83
CA ARG A 919 -3.47 1.15 6.25
C ARG A 919 -2.80 0.57 5.01
N ALA A 920 -1.47 0.49 4.98
CA ALA A 920 -0.75 -0.11 3.85
C ALA A 920 -1.18 -1.58 3.60
N ASP A 921 -1.58 -2.28 4.67
CA ASP A 921 -2.02 -3.68 4.70
C ASP A 921 -3.55 -3.89 4.47
N ASP A 922 -4.36 -2.83 4.46
CA ASP A 922 -5.81 -2.91 4.14
C ASP A 922 -6.17 -2.41 2.74
N VAL A 923 -5.17 -2.06 1.90
CA VAL A 923 -5.42 -1.64 0.51
C VAL A 923 -5.96 -2.82 -0.30
N ILE A 924 -7.19 -2.70 -0.78
CA ILE A 924 -7.84 -3.71 -1.64
C ILE A 924 -7.29 -3.57 -3.06
N ILE A 925 -6.85 -4.67 -3.67
CA ILE A 925 -6.30 -4.77 -5.01
C ILE A 925 -7.31 -5.46 -5.93
N SER A 926 -8.40 -4.77 -6.28
CA SER A 926 -9.40 -5.35 -7.17
C SER A 926 -9.05 -5.15 -8.64
N SER A 927 -8.80 -6.23 -9.38
CA SER A 927 -8.48 -6.18 -10.82
C SER A 927 -7.30 -5.25 -11.16
N GLY A 928 -6.31 -5.16 -10.28
CA GLY A 928 -5.13 -4.28 -10.42
C GLY A 928 -5.30 -2.86 -9.85
N TYR A 929 -6.53 -2.42 -9.55
CA TYR A 929 -6.78 -1.13 -8.91
C TYR A 929 -6.53 -1.22 -7.40
N ARG A 930 -5.68 -0.34 -6.87
CA ARG A 930 -5.60 -0.08 -5.42
C ARG A 930 -6.78 0.77 -4.98
N ILE A 931 -7.49 0.30 -3.95
CA ILE A 931 -8.69 0.91 -3.40
C ILE A 931 -8.49 1.03 -1.89
N GLY A 932 -8.43 2.27 -1.40
CA GLY A 932 -8.44 2.54 0.04
C GLY A 932 -9.83 2.26 0.59
N PRO A 933 -10.01 1.37 1.58
CA PRO A 933 -11.34 1.02 2.08
C PRO A 933 -12.07 2.23 2.66
N PHE A 934 -11.33 3.15 3.30
CA PHE A 934 -11.90 4.36 3.92
C PHE A 934 -12.58 5.32 2.92
N GLU A 935 -12.11 5.38 1.68
CA GLU A 935 -12.73 6.20 0.64
C GLU A 935 -14.11 5.65 0.26
N VAL A 936 -14.24 4.33 0.22
CA VAL A 936 -15.51 3.64 -0.05
C VAL A 936 -16.46 3.74 1.15
N GLU A 937 -15.94 3.61 2.38
CA GLU A 937 -16.71 3.80 3.62
C GLU A 937 -17.25 5.24 3.74
N SER A 938 -16.46 6.23 3.33
CA SER A 938 -16.89 7.64 3.29
C SER A 938 -17.96 7.87 2.22
N ALA A 939 -17.82 7.27 1.04
CA ALA A 939 -18.87 7.32 0.03
C ALA A 939 -20.15 6.56 0.43
N LEU A 940 -20.08 5.59 1.34
CA LEU A 940 -21.26 4.89 1.85
C LEU A 940 -21.98 5.68 2.94
N ILE A 941 -21.25 6.42 3.80
CA ILE A 941 -21.86 7.19 4.91
C ILE A 941 -22.67 8.40 4.44
N GLU A 942 -22.45 8.87 3.20
CA GLU A 942 -23.25 9.91 2.54
C GLU A 942 -24.71 9.47 2.25
N HIS A 943 -25.01 8.17 2.30
CA HIS A 943 -26.35 7.63 2.07
C HIS A 943 -27.13 7.49 3.39
N PRO A 944 -28.38 8.00 3.52
CA PRO A 944 -29.14 8.05 4.78
C PRO A 944 -29.50 6.67 5.38
N ALA A 945 -29.29 5.59 4.62
CA ALA A 945 -29.45 4.23 5.10
C ALA A 945 -28.28 3.71 5.94
N VAL A 946 -27.09 4.34 5.87
CA VAL A 946 -25.85 3.81 6.47
C VAL A 946 -25.54 4.53 7.78
N VAL A 947 -25.43 3.78 8.89
CA VAL A 947 -24.95 4.29 10.19
C VAL A 947 -23.44 4.08 10.33
N GLU A 948 -22.95 2.96 9.83
CA GLU A 948 -21.55 2.59 9.84
C GLU A 948 -21.29 1.59 8.71
N SER A 949 -20.07 1.58 8.17
CA SER A 949 -19.66 0.54 7.23
C SER A 949 -18.20 0.14 7.43
N ALA A 950 -17.89 -1.11 7.08
CA ALA A 950 -16.54 -1.63 6.98
C ALA A 950 -16.32 -2.17 5.57
N VAL A 951 -15.28 -1.68 4.90
CA VAL A 951 -14.93 -2.13 3.56
C VAL A 951 -13.66 -2.98 3.63
N VAL A 952 -13.73 -4.18 3.06
CA VAL A 952 -12.62 -5.14 3.03
C VAL A 952 -12.51 -5.81 1.66
N SER A 953 -11.37 -6.48 1.43
CA SER A 953 -11.25 -7.34 0.27
C SER A 953 -12.01 -8.65 0.49
N SER A 954 -12.71 -9.08 -0.55
CA SER A 954 -13.47 -10.31 -0.59
C SER A 954 -13.00 -11.14 -1.78
N PRO A 955 -12.81 -12.47 -1.65
CA PRO A 955 -12.35 -13.29 -2.76
C PRO A 955 -13.39 -13.28 -3.88
N ASP A 956 -12.91 -13.10 -5.10
CA ASP A 956 -13.73 -13.09 -6.30
C ASP A 956 -13.12 -14.04 -7.32
N PRO A 957 -13.86 -15.05 -7.79
CA PRO A 957 -13.30 -16.10 -8.66
C PRO A 957 -12.82 -15.58 -10.02
N ILE A 958 -13.21 -14.35 -10.40
CA ILE A 958 -12.85 -13.70 -11.66
C ILE A 958 -11.79 -12.61 -11.43
N ARG A 959 -11.93 -11.80 -10.37
CA ARG A 959 -11.16 -10.57 -10.13
C ARG A 959 -10.02 -10.72 -9.11
N GLY A 960 -9.83 -11.92 -8.55
CA GLY A 960 -8.92 -12.19 -7.44
C GLY A 960 -9.55 -11.75 -6.13
N GLU A 961 -9.69 -10.43 -5.95
CA GLU A 961 -10.49 -9.86 -4.89
C GLU A 961 -11.34 -8.68 -5.38
N VAL A 962 -12.42 -8.40 -4.64
CA VAL A 962 -13.33 -7.27 -4.86
C VAL A 962 -13.60 -6.54 -3.57
N VAL A 963 -14.01 -5.28 -3.71
CA VAL A 963 -14.54 -4.48 -2.62
C VAL A 963 -15.84 -5.11 -2.11
N LYS A 964 -15.85 -5.53 -0.85
CA LYS A 964 -17.07 -5.87 -0.10
C LYS A 964 -17.31 -4.84 0.99
N ALA A 965 -18.54 -4.36 1.12
CA ALA A 965 -18.98 -3.51 2.21
C ALA A 965 -19.88 -4.32 3.17
N PHE A 966 -19.51 -4.36 4.44
CA PHE A 966 -20.40 -4.72 5.54
C PHE A 966 -21.04 -3.42 6.06
N VAL A 967 -22.37 -3.37 6.12
CA VAL A 967 -23.15 -2.14 6.34
C VAL A 967 -24.09 -2.32 7.53
N VAL A 968 -24.04 -1.38 8.48
CA VAL A 968 -25.02 -1.27 9.57
C VAL A 968 -26.09 -0.25 9.17
N LEU A 969 -27.35 -0.67 9.16
CA LEU A 969 -28.47 0.16 8.69
C LEU A 969 -29.03 1.11 9.76
N SER A 970 -29.44 2.29 9.31
CA SER A 970 -30.20 3.25 10.13
C SER A 970 -31.61 2.72 10.43
N ALA A 971 -32.19 3.14 11.55
CA ALA A 971 -33.44 2.58 12.07
C ALA A 971 -34.59 2.64 11.04
N LEU A 972 -34.67 3.72 10.26
CA LEU A 972 -35.67 3.95 9.22
C LEU A 972 -35.56 2.96 8.04
N PHE A 973 -34.39 2.34 7.83
CA PHE A 973 -34.11 1.45 6.70
C PHE A 973 -34.04 -0.04 7.10
N LYS A 974 -34.25 -0.39 8.39
CA LYS A 974 -34.21 -1.78 8.86
C LYS A 974 -35.25 -2.71 8.23
N SER A 975 -36.36 -2.15 7.73
CA SER A 975 -37.44 -2.88 7.03
C SER A 975 -37.38 -2.74 5.50
N ALA A 976 -36.33 -2.11 4.95
CA ALA A 976 -36.19 -1.94 3.50
C ALA A 976 -35.86 -3.26 2.79
N ASN A 977 -36.24 -3.37 1.51
CA ASN A 977 -35.81 -4.49 0.66
C ASN A 977 -34.28 -4.42 0.47
N THR A 978 -33.57 -5.42 0.99
CA THR A 978 -32.11 -5.45 1.07
C THR A 978 -31.43 -5.54 -0.30
N GLU A 979 -31.98 -6.30 -1.25
CA GLU A 979 -31.41 -6.39 -2.62
C GLU A 979 -31.50 -5.05 -3.35
N LYS A 980 -32.66 -4.39 -3.27
CA LYS A 980 -32.86 -3.06 -3.84
C LYS A 980 -31.95 -2.02 -3.17
N LEU A 981 -31.87 -2.04 -1.83
CA LEU A 981 -31.03 -1.12 -1.08
C LEU A 981 -29.53 -1.34 -1.34
N ALA A 982 -29.08 -2.58 -1.51
CA ALA A 982 -27.72 -2.89 -1.92
C ALA A 982 -27.39 -2.29 -3.29
N LEU A 983 -28.31 -2.39 -4.26
CA LEU A 983 -28.14 -1.78 -5.58
C LEU A 983 -28.17 -0.24 -5.53
N GLU A 984 -29.02 0.35 -4.69
CA GLU A 984 -29.06 1.80 -4.43
C GLU A 984 -27.72 2.29 -3.85
N LEU A 985 -27.19 1.62 -2.81
CA LEU A 985 -25.87 1.92 -2.23
C LEU A 985 -24.73 1.75 -3.24
N GLN A 986 -24.74 0.69 -4.05
CA GLN A 986 -23.76 0.49 -5.11
C GLN A 986 -23.78 1.62 -6.14
N ASN A 987 -24.96 2.07 -6.55
CA ASN A 987 -25.12 3.13 -7.54
C ASN A 987 -24.78 4.51 -6.95
N HIS A 988 -25.06 4.74 -5.67
CA HIS A 988 -24.62 5.92 -4.94
C HIS A 988 -23.08 6.02 -4.94
N VAL A 989 -22.37 4.95 -4.53
CA VAL A 989 -20.89 4.96 -4.52
C VAL A 989 -20.29 5.12 -5.93
N LYS A 990 -20.90 4.54 -6.98
CA LYS A 990 -20.49 4.76 -8.39
C LYS A 990 -20.67 6.21 -8.86
N LYS A 991 -21.57 6.98 -8.23
CA LYS A 991 -21.86 8.37 -8.57
C LYS A 991 -20.90 9.35 -7.88
N VAL A 992 -20.55 9.08 -6.61
CA VAL A 992 -19.71 9.98 -5.79
C VAL A 992 -18.22 9.58 -5.78
N THR A 993 -17.86 8.37 -6.25
CA THR A 993 -16.46 7.92 -6.40
C THR A 993 -16.17 7.39 -7.80
N ALA A 994 -14.90 7.07 -8.08
CA ALA A 994 -14.53 6.41 -9.32
C ALA A 994 -15.20 5.01 -9.43
N PRO A 995 -15.88 4.66 -10.55
CA PRO A 995 -16.71 3.45 -10.66
C PRO A 995 -16.01 2.08 -10.52
N TYR A 996 -14.70 2.02 -10.27
CA TYR A 996 -14.00 0.79 -9.88
C TYR A 996 -13.96 0.56 -8.36
N LYS A 997 -14.29 1.59 -7.55
CA LYS A 997 -14.21 1.56 -6.08
C LYS A 997 -15.49 1.05 -5.39
N TYR A 998 -16.61 0.96 -6.11
CA TYR A 998 -17.89 0.57 -5.52
C TYR A 998 -17.88 -0.85 -4.93
N PRO A 999 -18.61 -1.10 -3.83
CA PRO A 999 -18.68 -2.41 -3.20
C PRO A 999 -19.48 -3.39 -4.07
N ARG A 1000 -18.78 -4.29 -4.77
CA ARG A 1000 -19.40 -5.32 -5.63
C ARG A 1000 -20.26 -6.30 -4.85
N LYS A 1001 -19.94 -6.49 -3.57
CA LYS A 1001 -20.73 -7.24 -2.59
C LYS A 1001 -21.12 -6.29 -1.46
N VAL A 1002 -22.37 -6.32 -1.04
CA VAL A 1002 -22.88 -5.59 0.13
C VAL A 1002 -23.53 -6.61 1.04
N GLU A 1003 -23.19 -6.57 2.33
CA GLU A 1003 -23.79 -7.41 3.36
C GLU A 1003 -24.30 -6.52 4.49
N PHE A 1004 -25.56 -6.72 4.89
CA PHE A 1004 -26.16 -5.97 5.99
C PHE A 1004 -25.97 -6.74 7.29
N VAL A 1005 -25.31 -6.10 8.26
CA VAL A 1005 -24.98 -6.69 9.56
C VAL A 1005 -25.59 -5.86 10.69
N GLN A 1006 -25.87 -6.50 11.83
CA GLN A 1006 -26.39 -5.79 13.00
C GLN A 1006 -25.31 -4.91 13.66
N GLU A 1007 -24.05 -5.38 13.64
CA GLU A 1007 -22.88 -4.69 14.16
C GLU A 1007 -21.62 -5.09 13.39
N LEU A 1008 -20.55 -4.31 13.54
CA LEU A 1008 -19.24 -4.59 12.95
C LEU A 1008 -18.27 -5.08 14.04
N PRO A 1009 -17.41 -6.08 13.76
CA PRO A 1009 -16.44 -6.56 14.74
C PRO A 1009 -15.40 -5.47 14.99
N LYS A 1010 -15.34 -4.99 16.24
CA LYS A 1010 -14.41 -3.94 16.66
C LYS A 1010 -13.31 -4.52 17.55
N THR A 1011 -12.19 -3.79 17.62
CA THR A 1011 -11.29 -3.91 18.76
C THR A 1011 -12.03 -3.41 19.99
N ILE A 1012 -11.52 -3.78 21.15
CA ILE A 1012 -11.88 -3.11 22.40
C ILE A 1012 -11.64 -1.58 22.31
N THR A 1013 -10.78 -1.15 21.37
CA THR A 1013 -10.51 0.26 21.09
C THR A 1013 -11.52 0.94 20.15
N GLY A 1014 -12.70 0.35 19.90
CA GLY A 1014 -13.71 0.86 18.96
C GLY A 1014 -13.37 0.73 17.47
N LYS A 1015 -12.11 0.45 17.12
CA LYS A 1015 -11.64 0.37 15.73
C LYS A 1015 -12.17 -0.90 15.06
N ILE A 1016 -12.77 -0.76 13.89
CA ILE A 1016 -13.22 -1.88 13.05
C ILE A 1016 -12.04 -2.84 12.76
N LYS A 1017 -12.21 -4.13 13.08
CA LYS A 1017 -11.26 -5.21 12.77
C LYS A 1017 -11.45 -5.68 11.33
N ARG A 1018 -11.00 -4.86 10.38
CA ARG A 1018 -11.01 -5.20 8.93
C ARG A 1018 -10.28 -6.51 8.64
N ASN A 1019 -9.24 -6.84 9.40
CA ASN A 1019 -8.56 -8.12 9.31
C ASN A 1019 -9.48 -9.30 9.64
N VAL A 1020 -10.30 -9.24 10.70
CA VAL A 1020 -11.24 -10.33 11.05
C VAL A 1020 -12.31 -10.50 9.99
N LEU A 1021 -12.91 -9.40 9.51
CA LEU A 1021 -13.88 -9.45 8.41
C LEU A 1021 -13.27 -10.05 7.15
N ARG A 1022 -12.04 -9.64 6.79
CA ARG A 1022 -11.29 -10.18 5.66
C ARG A 1022 -10.96 -11.67 5.86
N ASP A 1023 -10.48 -12.07 7.03
CA ASP A 1023 -10.10 -13.46 7.29
C ASP A 1023 -11.32 -14.40 7.29
N GLN A 1024 -12.47 -13.95 7.84
CA GLN A 1024 -13.76 -14.64 7.69
C GLN A 1024 -14.17 -14.76 6.22
N GLU A 1025 -14.15 -13.64 5.49
CA GLU A 1025 -14.54 -13.55 4.08
C GLU A 1025 -13.64 -14.39 3.15
N TRP A 1026 -12.40 -14.62 3.56
CA TRP A 1026 -11.42 -15.47 2.86
C TRP A 1026 -11.34 -16.91 3.38
N GLY A 1027 -12.16 -17.31 4.36
CA GLY A 1027 -12.17 -18.67 4.92
C GLY A 1027 -10.89 -19.04 5.71
N ARG A 1028 -10.27 -18.05 6.37
CA ARG A 1028 -9.01 -18.16 7.15
C ARG A 1028 -9.22 -18.09 8.67
N ALA A 1029 -10.47 -17.96 9.11
CA ALA A 1029 -10.86 -17.76 10.51
C ALA A 1029 -10.89 -19.05 11.33
#